data_AF-A0A8H4WX91-F1
#
_entry.id   AF-A0A8H4WX91-F1
#
_cell.length_a   1.000
_cell.length_b   1.000
_cell.length_c   1.000
_cell.angle_alpha   90.00
_cell.angle_beta   90.00
_cell.angle_gamma   90.00
#
_symmetry.space_group_name_H-M   'P 1'
#
loop_
_entity.id
_entity.type
_entity.pdbx_description
1 polymer ?
#
loop_
_entity_poly.entity_id
_entity_poly.type
_entity_poly.pdbx_seq_one_letter_code
_entity_poly.pdbx_strand_id
1 'polypeptide(L)'
;MSNYIDRIYGPKDIHATSVMPGGIASNLQKHLPEAVQKDMKEDPSTINFMKSPEQGAATTVLAAVGKEWEGKGGKYLEDCRPSIPQPLIPGVKGYRDYIYVSEKENRTWKLTLETLGPPETPWRMKIMKKRTLKRQDYRVGWICALPIELAAAQEILDEEHDYFYDRHESANTLDSLYTLGRVGDHNVVLAGLPAGQLGTNSAAATAIQMQKDFPSIQFGLMVGIGGGVPSNGTDIRLGDVVVSQPHETHGGVIQYDLGKTRPGKFERTGFLNSPPMPLLEAVAQLQARQLRSQDIFSKHISSFRHLPYFSRDYAGPDRLYQASYCHVGGSDCSKCSTKHLINRPIRRGREITVHQGTIASGNQVMRDGVERDRLSLDLGGVLCFEMEAAGLMNRFSCLVIRGICDYADSHKNKRWQPYAAMTAAAYAKALLSVVPSTEPTPMLGDFIASRGNNQAEEILNLNCQKLIESLEYPEMYRRQIVIKRPWIGTGEWLFRTREYQAWLKGTHRFLWIKGKAGAGKSVLMKRTLQELQMRSDSGVPAVAFFFFDGSGTGLEKSSTGLLRAILYQLFTQNRNLVEEFMTASDGRFVKGRNLDWELRELMEVFEMSSQLQSWRPTILLLDGLDEGSTEEVRTLVSFFKQHIFTEDPRAMSKLRICLSSRHYPTITMDDCLELFVESHNNTDIETFTHQKLSISPKSPNNDKMVQSILERADGVFLWVDLVTSSILEADDSGETLQGKLAMLHATPRELDGLYSQVFLKLTSNERLDTFRMLSWVLMATRRLTPVELCFAMQFEPSQPLVTFDSWKQSSRFIADGGQQEKFIQIFIAEGDNIVPSYGNAETVCTSVPIELPSMDPISSNLL
;
A
#
# COMPACT_ATOMS: atom_id res chain seq x y z
N MET A 1 -35.34 25.83 33.52
CA MET A 1 -34.00 25.63 32.89
C MET A 1 -33.06 24.85 33.80
N SER A 2 -32.56 25.38 34.93
CA SER A 2 -31.66 24.61 35.82
C SER A 2 -32.27 23.28 36.27
N ASN A 3 -33.57 23.26 36.60
CA ASN A 3 -34.29 22.02 36.97
C ASN A 3 -34.40 21.00 35.84
N TYR A 4 -34.58 21.45 34.59
CA TYR A 4 -34.58 20.58 33.41
C TYR A 4 -33.20 19.96 33.18
N ILE A 5 -32.14 20.76 33.31
CA ILE A 5 -30.76 20.30 33.20
C ILE A 5 -30.46 19.26 34.29
N ASP A 6 -30.79 19.57 35.54
CA ASP A 6 -30.56 18.66 36.67
C ASP A 6 -31.38 17.36 36.56
N ARG A 7 -32.61 17.42 36.06
CA ARG A 7 -33.44 16.21 35.84
C ARG A 7 -32.87 15.28 34.77
N ILE A 8 -32.23 15.83 33.74
CA ILE A 8 -31.69 15.03 32.61
C ILE A 8 -30.26 14.58 32.87
N TYR A 9 -29.44 15.44 33.47
CA TYR A 9 -28.01 15.23 33.60
C TYR A 9 -27.54 15.02 35.03
N GLY A 10 -28.39 15.25 36.04
CA GLY A 10 -28.10 14.96 37.44
C GLY A 10 -27.72 13.48 37.70
N PRO A 11 -28.37 12.48 37.07
CA PRO A 11 -27.91 11.08 37.16
C PRO A 11 -26.52 10.83 36.55
N LYS A 12 -25.99 11.77 35.77
CA LYS A 12 -24.63 11.75 35.19
C LYS A 12 -23.67 12.68 35.96
N ASP A 13 -24.03 13.03 37.19
CA ASP A 13 -23.25 13.89 38.09
C ASP A 13 -23.05 15.32 37.57
N ILE A 14 -23.98 15.80 36.73
CA ILE A 14 -24.01 17.19 36.25
C ILE A 14 -25.21 17.88 36.88
N HIS A 15 -24.91 18.73 37.86
CA HIS A 15 -25.90 19.45 38.63
C HIS A 15 -26.00 20.91 38.21
N ALA A 16 -27.23 21.43 38.14
CA ALA A 16 -27.47 22.82 37.80
C ALA A 16 -28.39 23.49 38.81
N THR A 17 -28.00 24.64 39.34
CA THR A 17 -28.79 25.48 40.25
C THR A 17 -29.09 26.82 39.59
N SER A 18 -30.14 27.51 40.04
CA SER A 18 -30.41 28.91 39.68
C SER A 18 -29.96 29.78 40.84
N VAL A 19 -29.29 30.90 40.58
CA VAL A 19 -28.76 31.78 41.63
C VAL A 19 -29.24 33.21 41.41
N MET A 20 -29.87 33.78 42.43
CA MET A 20 -30.12 35.21 42.57
C MET A 20 -29.02 35.78 43.49
N PRO A 21 -28.10 36.60 42.97
CA PRO A 21 -26.89 37.00 43.71
C PRO A 21 -27.13 38.07 44.79
N GLY A 22 -28.38 38.48 45.01
CA GLY A 22 -28.76 39.62 45.85
C GLY A 22 -28.81 40.93 45.06
N GLY A 23 -29.03 42.05 45.77
CA GLY A 23 -28.96 43.38 45.17
C GLY A 23 -27.53 43.74 44.76
N ILE A 24 -27.30 44.08 43.50
CA ILE A 24 -25.98 44.46 42.97
C ILE A 24 -26.04 45.89 42.44
N ALA A 25 -25.11 46.74 42.87
CA ALA A 25 -24.92 48.09 42.36
C ALA A 25 -24.26 48.06 40.97
N SER A 26 -25.09 47.89 39.93
CA SER A 26 -24.64 47.79 38.53
C SER A 26 -24.90 49.10 37.77
N ASN A 27 -24.54 49.13 36.49
CA ASN A 27 -24.90 50.24 35.60
C ASN A 27 -26.35 50.18 35.11
N LEU A 28 -27.14 49.17 35.48
CA LEU A 28 -28.55 49.04 35.06
C LEU A 28 -29.47 50.00 35.82
N GLN A 29 -29.05 50.46 37.01
CA GLN A 29 -29.78 51.40 37.86
C GLN A 29 -30.06 52.74 37.16
N LYS A 30 -29.26 53.11 36.15
CA LYS A 30 -29.50 54.31 35.32
C LYS A 30 -30.81 54.29 34.55
N HIS A 31 -31.44 53.11 34.41
CA HIS A 31 -32.72 52.93 33.72
C HIS A 31 -33.92 52.94 34.69
N LEU A 32 -33.69 53.07 36.00
CA LEU A 32 -34.78 53.22 36.98
C LEU A 32 -35.40 54.63 36.89
N PRO A 33 -36.68 54.82 37.24
CA PRO A 33 -37.27 56.16 37.32
C PRO A 33 -36.49 57.08 38.26
N GLU A 34 -36.36 58.37 37.92
CA GLU A 34 -35.56 59.33 38.70
C GLU A 34 -35.98 59.42 40.17
N ALA A 35 -37.28 59.29 40.47
CA ALA A 35 -37.80 59.24 41.84
C ALA A 35 -37.21 58.07 42.65
N VAL A 36 -37.14 56.88 42.04
CA VAL A 36 -36.56 55.68 42.68
C VAL A 36 -35.05 55.80 42.82
N GLN A 37 -34.37 56.39 41.82
CA GLN A 37 -32.93 56.66 41.91
C GLN A 37 -32.60 57.67 43.02
N LYS A 38 -33.50 58.62 43.28
CA LYS A 38 -33.38 59.61 44.35
C LYS A 38 -33.60 58.97 45.72
N ASP A 39 -34.65 58.17 45.88
CA ASP A 39 -34.94 57.45 47.13
C ASP A 39 -33.81 56.47 47.50
N MET A 40 -33.25 55.75 46.53
CA MET A 40 -32.11 54.84 46.76
C MET A 40 -30.80 55.55 47.14
N LYS A 41 -30.65 56.83 46.78
CA LYS A 41 -29.49 57.67 47.16
C LYS A 41 -29.66 58.33 48.52
N GLU A 42 -30.90 58.57 48.93
CA GLU A 42 -31.23 59.28 50.17
C GLU A 42 -31.46 58.32 51.36
N ASP A 43 -31.64 57.01 51.13
CA ASP A 43 -31.77 55.98 52.17
C ASP A 43 -30.45 55.20 52.43
N PRO A 44 -29.76 55.43 53.57
CA PRO A 44 -28.53 54.74 53.94
C PRO A 44 -28.68 53.22 54.09
N SER A 45 -29.89 52.73 54.38
CA SER A 45 -30.15 51.29 54.54
C SER A 45 -30.08 50.54 53.21
N THR A 46 -30.36 51.23 52.10
CA THR A 46 -30.30 50.66 50.75
C THR A 46 -28.85 50.52 50.26
N ILE A 47 -27.97 51.48 50.60
CA ILE A 47 -26.55 51.43 50.24
C ILE A 47 -25.82 50.26 50.93
N ASN A 48 -26.18 49.97 52.18
CA ASN A 48 -25.57 48.86 52.95
C ASN A 48 -26.01 47.46 52.50
N PHE A 49 -27.08 47.32 51.72
CA PHE A 49 -27.58 46.03 51.24
C PHE A 49 -27.08 45.68 49.82
N MET A 50 -26.48 46.64 49.12
CA MET A 50 -26.08 46.50 47.72
C MET A 50 -24.63 46.03 47.59
N LYS A 51 -24.44 44.90 46.92
CA LYS A 51 -23.13 44.35 46.57
C LYS A 51 -22.48 45.11 45.43
N SER A 52 -21.15 45.16 45.40
CA SER A 52 -20.42 45.55 44.20
C SER A 52 -20.64 44.52 43.07
N PRO A 53 -20.43 44.88 41.79
CA PRO A 53 -20.46 43.92 40.68
C PRO A 53 -19.56 42.70 40.92
N GLU A 54 -18.37 42.89 41.49
CA GLU A 54 -17.41 41.83 41.82
C GLU A 54 -17.96 40.91 42.91
N GLN A 55 -18.57 41.47 43.97
CA GLN A 55 -19.22 40.71 45.03
C GLN A 55 -20.44 39.92 44.50
N GLY A 56 -21.19 40.50 43.56
CA GLY A 56 -22.29 39.83 42.85
C GLY A 56 -21.80 38.65 42.01
N ALA A 57 -20.71 38.84 41.25
CA ALA A 57 -20.08 37.79 40.46
C ALA A 57 -19.54 36.66 41.35
N ALA A 58 -18.88 37.00 42.46
CA ALA A 58 -18.34 36.03 43.42
C ALA A 58 -19.44 35.14 44.02
N THR A 59 -20.66 35.66 44.21
CA THR A 59 -21.81 34.88 44.69
C THR A 59 -22.17 33.76 43.72
N THR A 60 -22.09 34.01 42.41
CA THR A 60 -22.35 33.00 41.37
C THR A 60 -21.27 31.92 41.35
N VAL A 61 -20.00 32.33 41.50
CA VAL A 61 -18.86 31.40 41.57
C VAL A 61 -18.97 30.50 42.80
N LEU A 62 -19.24 31.08 43.98
CA LEU A 62 -19.37 30.34 45.24
C LEU A 62 -20.51 29.32 45.19
N ALA A 63 -21.66 29.69 44.60
CA ALA A 63 -22.77 28.76 44.40
C ALA A 63 -22.44 27.62 43.42
N ALA A 64 -21.52 27.83 42.47
CA ALA A 64 -21.11 26.83 41.49
C ALA A 64 -20.02 25.87 42.00
N VAL A 65 -19.10 26.35 42.84
CA VAL A 65 -17.94 25.56 43.33
C VAL A 65 -18.01 25.18 44.81
N GLY A 66 -19.05 25.64 45.52
CA GLY A 66 -19.23 25.38 46.94
C GLY A 66 -19.48 23.90 47.21
N LYS A 67 -18.62 23.28 48.03
CA LYS A 67 -18.75 21.86 48.43
C LYS A 67 -20.11 21.51 49.04
N GLU A 68 -20.79 22.49 49.64
CA GLU A 68 -22.13 22.31 50.21
C GLU A 68 -23.21 21.96 49.16
N TRP A 69 -22.95 22.27 47.88
CA TRP A 69 -23.84 22.07 46.73
C TRP A 69 -23.49 20.87 45.84
N GLU A 70 -22.41 20.15 46.17
CA GLU A 70 -22.01 18.94 45.45
C GLU A 70 -23.12 17.88 45.53
N GLY A 71 -23.55 17.35 44.37
CA GLY A 71 -24.66 16.40 44.28
C GLY A 71 -26.07 17.01 44.46
N LYS A 72 -26.21 18.33 44.65
CA LYS A 72 -27.48 18.98 45.05
C LYS A 72 -27.97 20.02 44.05
N GLY A 73 -28.13 19.63 42.79
CA GLY A 73 -28.72 20.48 41.76
C GLY A 73 -30.24 20.65 41.86
N GLY A 74 -30.83 21.36 40.89
CA GLY A 74 -32.26 21.61 40.80
C GLY A 74 -32.80 22.56 41.88
N LYS A 75 -31.93 23.41 42.46
CA LYS A 75 -32.27 24.36 43.52
C LYS A 75 -32.27 25.80 43.02
N TYR A 76 -33.09 26.63 43.67
CA TYR A 76 -33.04 28.08 43.53
C TYR A 76 -32.37 28.66 44.76
N LEU A 77 -31.22 29.29 44.55
CA LEU A 77 -30.39 29.89 45.57
C LEU A 77 -30.58 31.40 45.54
N GLU A 78 -30.76 31.99 46.72
CA GLU A 78 -30.76 33.41 46.92
C GLU A 78 -29.60 33.73 47.86
N ASP A 79 -28.62 34.49 47.37
CA ASP A 79 -27.40 34.81 48.11
C ASP A 79 -26.69 33.55 48.68
N CYS A 80 -26.47 32.57 47.80
CA CYS A 80 -25.89 31.24 48.12
C CYS A 80 -26.67 30.40 49.14
N ARG A 81 -27.94 30.74 49.46
CA ARG A 81 -28.77 29.93 50.36
C ARG A 81 -29.99 29.39 49.62
N PRO A 82 -30.46 28.17 49.92
CA PRO A 82 -31.67 27.65 49.30
C PRO A 82 -32.86 28.52 49.71
N SER A 83 -33.59 29.01 48.72
CA SER A 83 -34.77 29.83 48.91
C SER A 83 -36.04 28.97 48.88
N ILE A 84 -37.18 29.53 49.28
CA ILE A 84 -38.48 28.85 49.33
C ILE A 84 -39.54 29.61 48.53
N PRO A 85 -40.61 28.93 48.06
CA PRO A 85 -41.72 29.60 47.40
C PRO A 85 -42.41 30.62 48.33
N GLN A 86 -42.64 31.86 47.86
CA GLN A 86 -43.27 32.95 48.63
C GLN A 86 -44.28 33.78 47.79
N PRO A 87 -45.34 34.38 48.39
CA PRO A 87 -46.25 35.39 47.80
C PRO A 87 -45.56 36.73 47.44
N LEU A 88 -46.17 37.60 46.60
CA LEU A 88 -45.51 38.85 46.10
C LEU A 88 -45.69 39.87 47.21
N ILE A 89 -44.79 39.81 48.18
CA ILE A 89 -44.70 40.82 49.21
C ILE A 89 -43.36 41.51 48.97
N PRO A 90 -43.36 42.80 48.58
CA PRO A 90 -42.13 43.57 48.43
C PRO A 90 -41.27 43.47 49.69
N GLY A 91 -39.99 43.11 49.55
CA GLY A 91 -39.04 42.99 50.66
C GLY A 91 -38.90 41.58 51.27
N VAL A 92 -39.66 40.59 50.83
CA VAL A 92 -39.55 39.19 51.31
C VAL A 92 -38.66 38.36 50.38
N LYS A 93 -37.64 37.72 50.95
CA LYS A 93 -36.76 36.76 50.25
C LYS A 93 -37.55 35.50 49.86
N GLY A 94 -37.38 35.01 48.64
CA GLY A 94 -38.23 33.95 48.11
C GLY A 94 -38.30 33.95 46.59
N TYR A 95 -38.86 32.87 46.05
CA TYR A 95 -39.18 32.78 44.63
C TYR A 95 -40.65 32.44 44.42
N ARG A 96 -41.14 32.63 43.20
CA ARG A 96 -42.51 32.32 42.82
C ARG A 96 -42.72 30.82 42.67
N ASP A 97 -43.75 30.26 43.31
CA ASP A 97 -44.15 28.86 43.15
C ASP A 97 -44.28 28.41 41.69
N TYR A 98 -44.73 29.31 40.80
CA TYR A 98 -44.84 29.02 39.37
C TYR A 98 -43.50 28.84 38.62
N ILE A 99 -42.36 29.17 39.24
CA ILE A 99 -41.01 28.98 38.64
C ILE A 99 -40.68 27.49 38.51
N TYR A 100 -41.32 26.62 39.31
CA TYR A 100 -41.15 25.16 39.25
C TYR A 100 -42.32 24.44 38.55
N VAL A 101 -43.07 25.12 37.68
CA VAL A 101 -44.17 24.49 36.93
C VAL A 101 -43.66 23.95 35.59
N SER A 102 -43.71 22.62 35.43
CA SER A 102 -43.25 21.90 34.23
C SER A 102 -43.91 22.39 32.94
N GLU A 103 -45.19 22.77 32.99
CA GLU A 103 -45.93 23.29 31.84
C GLU A 103 -45.39 24.65 31.38
N LYS A 104 -45.06 25.55 32.33
CA LYS A 104 -44.43 26.84 32.02
C LYS A 104 -43.01 26.65 31.51
N GLU A 105 -42.25 25.71 32.09
CA GLU A 105 -40.92 25.35 31.61
C GLU A 105 -40.93 24.85 30.15
N ASN A 106 -41.86 23.96 29.81
CA ASN A 106 -42.06 23.47 28.44
C ASN A 106 -42.49 24.59 27.50
N ARG A 107 -43.41 25.46 27.95
CA ARG A 107 -43.84 26.62 27.17
C ARG A 107 -42.71 27.60 26.93
N THR A 108 -41.86 27.89 27.92
CA THR A 108 -40.68 28.74 27.76
C THR A 108 -39.71 28.12 26.76
N TRP A 109 -39.41 26.82 26.86
CA TRP A 109 -38.56 26.15 25.87
C TRP A 109 -39.15 26.19 24.47
N LYS A 110 -40.45 25.95 24.33
CA LYS A 110 -41.15 26.03 23.06
C LYS A 110 -41.08 27.45 22.49
N LEU A 111 -41.37 28.48 23.29
CA LEU A 111 -41.29 29.87 22.87
C LEU A 111 -39.87 30.27 22.49
N THR A 112 -38.85 29.83 23.25
CA THR A 112 -37.44 30.06 22.92
C THR A 112 -37.09 29.43 21.58
N LEU A 113 -37.52 28.20 21.31
CA LEU A 113 -37.31 27.56 20.00
C LEU A 113 -38.08 28.26 18.89
N GLU A 114 -39.31 28.70 19.13
CA GLU A 114 -40.12 29.46 18.15
C GLU A 114 -39.54 30.85 17.86
N THR A 115 -39.00 31.52 18.88
CA THR A 115 -38.39 32.86 18.78
C THR A 115 -37.04 32.80 18.08
N LEU A 116 -36.28 31.72 18.27
CA LEU A 116 -35.02 31.44 17.59
C LEU A 116 -35.22 30.86 16.17
N GLY A 117 -36.46 30.61 15.74
CA GLY A 117 -36.83 30.09 14.42
C GLY A 117 -36.84 28.55 14.32
N PRO A 118 -37.48 27.97 13.29
CA PRO A 118 -37.43 26.52 13.04
C PRO A 118 -35.97 26.04 12.93
N PRO A 119 -35.66 24.80 13.35
CA PRO A 119 -34.30 24.28 13.37
C PRO A 119 -33.85 23.88 11.95
N GLU A 120 -33.75 24.85 11.05
CA GLU A 120 -33.03 24.72 9.78
C GLU A 120 -31.69 25.50 9.80
N THR A 121 -31.20 25.84 10.99
CA THR A 121 -29.78 26.18 11.23
C THR A 121 -29.35 25.79 12.66
N PRO A 122 -28.09 25.34 12.85
CA PRO A 122 -27.76 24.19 13.69
C PRO A 122 -27.30 24.54 15.11
N TRP A 123 -28.16 25.12 15.96
CA TRP A 123 -27.79 25.37 17.36
C TRP A 123 -27.93 24.14 18.27
N ARG A 124 -28.78 23.16 17.89
CA ARG A 124 -28.92 21.88 18.61
C ARG A 124 -27.94 20.78 18.15
N MET A 125 -27.16 21.00 17.09
CA MET A 125 -26.15 20.03 16.63
C MET A 125 -24.72 20.33 17.10
N LYS A 126 -24.42 21.49 17.69
CA LYS A 126 -23.07 21.79 18.21
C LYS A 126 -22.82 21.40 19.67
N ILE A 127 -23.82 20.81 20.35
CA ILE A 127 -23.62 20.10 21.63
C ILE A 127 -24.32 18.72 21.58
N MET A 128 -24.34 18.08 20.41
CA MET A 128 -24.22 16.62 20.42
C MET A 128 -22.73 16.38 20.61
N LYS A 129 -22.32 15.55 21.59
CA LYS A 129 -20.95 15.02 21.59
C LYS A 129 -20.68 14.56 20.16
N LYS A 130 -19.75 15.19 19.43
CA LYS A 130 -19.43 14.68 18.09
C LYS A 130 -19.03 13.23 18.31
N ARG A 131 -19.46 12.35 17.42
CA ARG A 131 -19.18 10.92 17.58
C ARG A 131 -17.66 10.77 17.68
N THR A 132 -17.20 10.25 18.82
CA THR A 132 -15.78 9.97 19.01
C THR A 132 -15.54 8.55 18.55
N LEU A 133 -14.81 8.41 17.45
CA LEU A 133 -14.46 7.13 16.85
C LEU A 133 -12.97 6.85 17.05
N LYS A 134 -12.60 5.58 17.07
CA LYS A 134 -11.20 5.17 17.13
C LYS A 134 -10.53 5.44 15.79
N ARG A 135 -9.21 5.60 15.77
CA ARG A 135 -8.45 5.76 14.51
C ARG A 135 -8.68 4.60 13.54
N GLN A 136 -8.92 3.40 14.08
CA GLN A 136 -9.27 2.18 13.35
C GLN A 136 -10.69 2.17 12.78
N ASP A 137 -11.49 3.22 12.92
CA ASP A 137 -12.83 3.31 12.32
C ASP A 137 -12.84 4.09 11.00
N TYR A 138 -11.74 4.77 10.67
CA TYR A 138 -11.60 5.56 9.45
C TYR A 138 -11.04 4.70 8.31
N ARG A 139 -11.65 4.78 7.14
CA ARG A 139 -11.33 3.92 5.97
C ARG A 139 -10.93 4.71 4.73
N VAL A 140 -11.23 6.01 4.70
CA VAL A 140 -10.94 6.87 3.55
C VAL A 140 -10.02 8.00 3.99
N GLY A 141 -8.86 8.13 3.35
CA GLY A 141 -8.02 9.31 3.48
C GLY A 141 -8.36 10.33 2.40
N TRP A 142 -8.43 11.61 2.73
CA TRP A 142 -8.73 12.68 1.79
C TRP A 142 -7.72 13.81 2.00
N ILE A 143 -6.91 14.08 0.98
CA ILE A 143 -5.83 15.06 1.05
C ILE A 143 -6.19 16.28 0.19
N CYS A 144 -6.03 17.46 0.78
CA CYS A 144 -6.22 18.76 0.15
C CYS A 144 -4.90 19.55 0.19
N ALA A 145 -4.50 20.16 -0.92
CA ALA A 145 -3.29 20.95 -1.02
C ALA A 145 -3.44 22.37 -0.42
N LEU A 146 -4.62 22.97 -0.57
CA LEU A 146 -4.89 24.35 -0.18
C LEU A 146 -5.97 24.44 0.93
N PRO A 147 -5.91 25.48 1.78
CA PRO A 147 -6.96 25.71 2.78
C PRO A 147 -8.36 25.84 2.20
N ILE A 148 -8.48 26.37 0.98
CA ILE A 148 -9.79 26.49 0.30
C ILE A 148 -10.37 25.14 -0.11
N GLU A 149 -9.50 24.19 -0.46
CA GLU A 149 -9.89 22.82 -0.80
C GLU A 149 -10.26 22.05 0.48
N LEU A 150 -9.51 22.24 1.56
CA LEU A 150 -9.84 21.67 2.86
C LEU A 150 -11.18 22.22 3.38
N ALA A 151 -11.43 23.52 3.25
CA ALA A 151 -12.71 24.12 3.63
C ALA A 151 -13.88 23.55 2.83
N ALA A 152 -13.70 23.33 1.51
CA ALA A 152 -14.71 22.66 0.69
C ALA A 152 -14.94 21.19 1.11
N ALA A 153 -13.88 20.47 1.48
CA ALA A 153 -13.98 19.09 1.96
C ALA A 153 -14.67 19.01 3.32
N GLN A 154 -14.41 19.95 4.24
CA GLN A 154 -15.06 20.03 5.54
C GLN A 154 -16.57 20.31 5.40
N GLU A 155 -16.93 21.25 4.53
CA GLU A 155 -18.33 21.63 4.27
C GLU A 155 -19.16 20.50 3.65
N ILE A 156 -18.52 19.53 2.98
CA ILE A 156 -19.20 18.42 2.33
C ILE A 156 -19.40 17.21 3.26
N LEU A 157 -18.80 17.21 4.46
CA LEU A 157 -19.02 16.15 5.45
C LEU A 157 -20.51 16.10 5.84
N ASP A 158 -21.05 14.89 5.97
CA ASP A 158 -22.37 14.69 6.58
C ASP A 158 -22.32 14.88 8.10
N GLU A 159 -21.17 14.60 8.70
CA GLU A 159 -20.89 14.73 10.13
C GLU A 159 -19.41 14.98 10.36
N GLU A 160 -19.06 15.88 11.29
CA GLU A 160 -17.69 15.98 11.84
C GLU A 160 -17.60 15.20 13.15
N HIS A 161 -16.53 14.43 13.33
CA HIS A 161 -16.23 13.65 14.53
C HIS A 161 -15.33 14.41 15.50
N ASP A 162 -15.38 14.05 16.79
CA ASP A 162 -14.45 14.58 17.81
C ASP A 162 -13.17 13.74 17.86
N TYR A 163 -12.07 14.38 18.24
CA TYR A 163 -10.77 13.72 18.40
C TYR A 163 -10.66 13.10 19.80
N PHE A 164 -10.36 11.81 19.89
CA PHE A 164 -10.08 11.15 21.18
C PHE A 164 -8.66 11.49 21.64
N TYR A 165 -8.53 12.28 22.70
CA TYR A 165 -7.28 12.38 23.47
C TYR A 165 -7.26 11.26 24.50
N ASP A 166 -6.57 10.16 24.22
CA ASP A 166 -6.27 9.19 25.27
C ASP A 166 -5.18 9.80 26.16
N ARG A 167 -5.52 10.15 27.40
CA ARG A 167 -4.58 10.78 28.35
C ARG A 167 -3.48 9.84 28.84
N HIS A 168 -3.48 8.59 28.39
CA HIS A 168 -2.52 7.56 28.80
C HIS A 168 -1.47 7.18 27.75
N GLU A 169 -1.56 7.70 26.51
CA GLU A 169 -0.43 7.67 25.57
C GLU A 169 0.30 9.01 25.64
N SER A 170 1.61 8.95 25.88
CA SER A 170 2.52 10.09 26.02
C SER A 170 2.21 11.23 25.04
N ALA A 171 2.30 12.47 25.53
CA ALA A 171 2.03 13.74 24.83
C ALA A 171 2.95 14.05 23.61
N ASN A 172 3.41 13.04 22.85
CA ASN A 172 4.42 13.15 21.79
C ASN A 172 3.99 12.55 20.43
N THR A 173 2.71 12.25 20.18
CA THR A 173 2.33 11.37 19.05
C THR A 173 1.35 11.93 18.01
N LEU A 174 1.27 13.25 17.83
CA LEU A 174 0.54 13.86 16.70
C LEU A 174 1.34 15.04 16.13
N ASP A 175 2.19 14.74 15.15
CA ASP A 175 2.89 15.76 14.35
C ASP A 175 1.96 16.42 13.30
N SER A 176 0.72 15.93 13.11
CA SER A 176 -0.19 16.38 12.05
C SER A 176 -1.63 16.62 12.53
N LEU A 177 -2.26 17.68 12.00
CA LEU A 177 -3.64 18.05 12.31
C LEU A 177 -4.60 17.45 11.27
N TYR A 178 -5.61 16.72 11.73
CA TYR A 178 -6.63 16.08 10.90
C TYR A 178 -8.03 16.61 11.22
N THR A 179 -8.90 16.70 10.21
CA THR A 179 -10.35 16.79 10.44
C THR A 179 -10.97 15.43 10.19
N LEU A 180 -11.73 14.94 11.16
CA LEU A 180 -12.36 13.63 11.12
C LEU A 180 -13.86 13.80 10.85
N GLY A 181 -14.44 12.94 10.03
CA GLY A 181 -15.88 13.00 9.76
C GLY A 181 -16.42 11.82 8.98
N ARG A 182 -17.63 12.00 8.45
CA ARG A 182 -18.35 11.00 7.67
C ARG A 182 -18.87 11.56 6.36
N VAL A 183 -18.81 10.76 5.30
CA VAL A 183 -19.43 11.02 3.99
C VAL A 183 -20.17 9.76 3.55
N GLY A 184 -21.50 9.83 3.47
CA GLY A 184 -22.35 8.65 3.29
C GLY A 184 -22.09 7.64 4.41
N ASP A 185 -21.70 6.44 4.02
CA ASP A 185 -21.38 5.34 4.94
C ASP A 185 -19.88 5.20 5.22
N HIS A 186 -19.07 6.18 4.80
CA HIS A 186 -17.60 6.16 4.95
C HIS A 186 -17.14 7.14 6.03
N ASN A 187 -16.32 6.66 6.96
CA ASN A 187 -15.58 7.53 7.88
C ASN A 187 -14.29 8.01 7.19
N VAL A 188 -14.13 9.32 7.12
CA VAL A 188 -13.11 10.01 6.34
C VAL A 188 -12.15 10.79 7.24
N VAL A 189 -10.85 10.70 6.92
CA VAL A 189 -9.79 11.54 7.49
C VAL A 189 -9.42 12.60 6.46
N LEU A 190 -9.69 13.87 6.76
CA LEU A 190 -9.24 15.00 5.95
C LEU A 190 -7.88 15.49 6.47
N ALA A 191 -6.92 15.68 5.57
CA ALA A 191 -5.67 16.38 5.86
C ALA A 191 -5.43 17.52 4.86
N GLY A 192 -5.02 18.67 5.39
CA GLY A 192 -4.43 19.74 4.60
C GLY A 192 -2.91 19.61 4.60
N LEU A 193 -2.26 19.99 3.50
CA LEU A 193 -0.80 20.14 3.50
C LEU A 193 -0.38 21.30 4.43
N PRO A 194 0.83 21.23 5.03
CA PRO A 194 1.35 22.32 5.85
C PRO A 194 1.35 23.66 5.09
N ALA A 195 0.98 24.73 5.78
CA ALA A 195 0.85 26.05 5.16
C ALA A 195 2.15 26.46 4.46
N GLY A 196 2.04 26.77 3.15
CA GLY A 196 3.18 27.17 2.32
C GLY A 196 4.03 26.02 1.76
N GLN A 197 3.73 24.76 2.10
CA GLN A 197 4.44 23.58 1.60
C GLN A 197 3.55 22.81 0.61
N LEU A 198 3.56 23.24 -0.64
CA LEU A 198 2.87 22.56 -1.75
C LEU A 198 3.81 21.58 -2.46
N GLY A 199 3.24 20.78 -3.37
CA GLY A 199 3.99 19.89 -4.22
C GLY A 199 4.02 18.43 -3.75
N THR A 200 4.58 17.60 -4.62
CA THR A 200 4.64 16.13 -4.50
C THR A 200 5.24 15.63 -3.17
N ASN A 201 6.33 16.24 -2.69
CA ASN A 201 7.00 15.80 -1.45
C ASN A 201 6.13 16.01 -0.20
N SER A 202 5.48 17.17 -0.12
CA SER A 202 4.59 17.52 1.01
C SER A 202 3.38 16.59 1.02
N ALA A 203 2.78 16.36 -0.15
CA ALA A 203 1.67 15.42 -0.31
C ALA A 203 2.06 14.00 0.13
N ALA A 204 3.20 13.49 -0.32
CA ALA A 204 3.70 12.17 0.07
C ALA A 204 3.91 12.04 1.58
N ALA A 205 4.53 13.05 2.21
CA ALA A 205 4.77 13.05 3.66
C ALA A 205 3.45 13.04 4.45
N THR A 206 2.49 13.88 4.08
CA THR A 206 1.16 13.92 4.71
C THR A 206 0.41 12.60 4.54
N ALA A 207 0.48 11.99 3.36
CA ALA A 207 -0.18 10.70 3.08
C ALA A 207 0.41 9.55 3.91
N ILE A 208 1.73 9.44 3.95
CA ILE A 208 2.43 8.40 4.74
C ILE A 208 2.11 8.57 6.23
N GLN A 209 2.15 9.80 6.73
CA GLN A 209 1.80 10.08 8.13
C GLN A 209 0.33 9.75 8.42
N MET A 210 -0.59 10.10 7.51
CA MET A 210 -2.01 9.75 7.63
C MET A 210 -2.23 8.23 7.65
N GLN A 211 -1.57 7.46 6.78
CA GLN A 211 -1.67 6.00 6.77
C GLN A 211 -1.11 5.37 8.06
N LYS A 212 -0.03 5.95 8.59
CA LYS A 212 0.55 5.51 9.87
C LYS A 212 -0.39 5.78 11.03
N ASP A 213 -1.00 6.96 11.09
CA ASP A 213 -1.90 7.34 12.17
C ASP A 213 -3.27 6.64 12.08
N PHE A 214 -3.74 6.34 10.86
CA PHE A 214 -5.01 5.69 10.58
C PHE A 214 -4.78 4.40 9.76
N PRO A 215 -4.38 3.30 10.42
CA PRO A 215 -3.90 2.09 9.75
C PRO A 215 -4.97 1.36 8.93
N SER A 216 -6.24 1.71 9.15
CA SER A 216 -7.36 1.08 8.45
C SER A 216 -7.77 1.81 7.16
N ILE A 217 -7.08 2.88 6.75
CA ILE A 217 -7.35 3.52 5.45
C ILE A 217 -7.16 2.52 4.30
N GLN A 218 -8.22 2.30 3.53
CA GLN A 218 -8.24 1.37 2.40
C GLN A 218 -7.85 2.06 1.08
N PHE A 219 -8.29 3.30 0.90
CA PHE A 219 -7.97 4.12 -0.26
C PHE A 219 -8.00 5.61 0.08
N GLY A 220 -7.36 6.38 -0.78
CA GLY A 220 -7.25 7.82 -0.69
C GLY A 220 -8.06 8.56 -1.74
N LEU A 221 -8.31 9.84 -1.50
CA LEU A 221 -8.73 10.82 -2.49
C LEU A 221 -7.77 12.01 -2.44
N MET A 222 -7.22 12.40 -3.59
CA MET A 222 -6.54 13.69 -3.75
C MET A 222 -7.53 14.64 -4.41
N VAL A 223 -8.16 15.49 -3.62
CA VAL A 223 -9.22 16.39 -4.10
C VAL A 223 -8.77 17.82 -3.98
N GLY A 224 -8.84 18.55 -5.09
CA GLY A 224 -8.46 19.94 -5.08
C GLY A 224 -8.76 20.63 -6.40
N ILE A 225 -8.03 21.69 -6.69
CA ILE A 225 -8.15 22.45 -7.93
C ILE A 225 -7.01 22.11 -8.89
N GLY A 226 -7.23 22.38 -10.17
CA GLY A 226 -6.21 22.25 -11.22
C GLY A 226 -6.47 23.18 -12.39
N GLY A 227 -5.47 23.33 -13.26
CA GLY A 227 -5.59 24.09 -14.50
C GLY A 227 -6.08 23.18 -15.64
N GLY A 228 -7.17 23.52 -16.30
CA GLY A 228 -7.78 22.71 -17.35
C GLY A 228 -7.09 22.88 -18.70
N VAL A 229 -7.18 21.86 -19.55
CA VAL A 229 -6.63 21.86 -20.91
C VAL A 229 -7.76 21.69 -21.94
N PRO A 230 -8.35 22.80 -22.43
CA PRO A 230 -9.37 22.74 -23.47
C PRO A 230 -8.77 22.29 -24.80
N SER A 231 -9.47 21.43 -25.54
CA SER A 231 -9.05 20.98 -26.87
C SER A 231 -10.24 20.86 -27.81
N ASN A 232 -9.99 20.61 -29.10
CA ASN A 232 -11.06 20.40 -30.08
C ASN A 232 -11.93 19.17 -29.77
N GLY A 233 -11.36 18.16 -29.10
CA GLY A 233 -12.08 16.94 -28.72
C GLY A 233 -12.74 17.01 -27.34
N THR A 234 -12.29 17.93 -26.47
CA THR A 234 -12.76 18.04 -25.08
C THR A 234 -12.94 19.51 -24.69
N ASP A 235 -14.19 19.98 -24.62
CA ASP A 235 -14.55 21.32 -24.16
C ASP A 235 -14.48 21.38 -22.63
N ILE A 236 -13.31 21.59 -22.05
CA ILE A 236 -13.12 21.81 -20.60
C ILE A 236 -13.43 23.27 -20.27
N ARG A 237 -14.22 23.50 -19.21
CA ARG A 237 -14.60 24.83 -18.72
C ARG A 237 -14.27 25.02 -17.25
N LEU A 238 -14.17 26.29 -16.82
CA LEU A 238 -13.98 26.62 -15.41
C LEU A 238 -15.17 26.11 -14.58
N GLY A 239 -14.89 25.47 -13.45
CA GLY A 239 -15.87 24.79 -12.61
C GLY A 239 -16.21 23.36 -13.02
N ASP A 240 -15.72 22.87 -14.17
CA ASP A 240 -15.77 21.44 -14.48
C ASP A 240 -14.89 20.63 -13.53
N VAL A 241 -15.11 19.32 -13.49
CA VAL A 241 -14.31 18.38 -12.70
C VAL A 241 -13.56 17.44 -13.64
N VAL A 242 -12.25 17.30 -13.46
CA VAL A 242 -11.41 16.29 -14.11
C VAL A 242 -11.09 15.19 -13.10
N VAL A 243 -11.24 13.93 -13.51
CA VAL A 243 -11.00 12.75 -12.67
C VAL A 243 -9.96 11.88 -13.35
N SER A 244 -8.93 11.46 -12.59
CA SER A 244 -7.88 10.61 -13.15
C SER A 244 -8.45 9.25 -13.57
N GLN A 245 -8.17 8.86 -14.82
CA GLN A 245 -8.57 7.57 -15.38
C GLN A 245 -7.41 6.94 -16.15
N PRO A 246 -7.08 5.65 -15.92
CA PRO A 246 -6.08 4.95 -16.71
C PRO A 246 -6.39 5.00 -18.20
N HIS A 247 -5.37 5.31 -19.01
CA HIS A 247 -5.48 5.40 -20.46
C HIS A 247 -4.17 4.97 -21.13
N GLU A 248 -4.28 4.06 -22.09
CA GLU A 248 -3.15 3.46 -22.82
C GLU A 248 -2.04 2.98 -21.88
N THR A 249 -0.88 3.66 -21.86
CA THR A 249 0.32 3.28 -21.12
C THR A 249 0.46 3.96 -19.76
N HIS A 250 -0.57 4.66 -19.27
CA HIS A 250 -0.50 5.47 -18.05
C HIS A 250 -1.63 5.16 -17.07
N GLY A 251 -1.34 5.17 -15.77
CA GLY A 251 -2.31 4.93 -14.69
C GLY A 251 -3.34 6.05 -14.48
N GLY A 252 -3.41 7.05 -15.36
CA GLY A 252 -4.32 8.20 -15.28
C GLY A 252 -3.70 9.46 -14.66
N VAL A 253 -2.47 9.36 -14.14
CA VAL A 253 -1.64 10.51 -13.78
C VAL A 253 -0.26 10.33 -14.40
N ILE A 254 0.32 11.41 -14.92
CA ILE A 254 1.69 11.44 -15.44
C ILE A 254 2.50 12.49 -14.70
N GLN A 255 3.63 12.11 -14.14
CA GLN A 255 4.60 13.08 -13.65
C GLN A 255 5.38 13.68 -14.84
N TYR A 256 5.02 14.90 -15.27
CA TYR A 256 5.56 15.46 -16.52
C TYR A 256 6.93 16.10 -16.36
N ASP A 257 7.34 16.41 -15.13
CA ASP A 257 8.61 17.07 -14.81
C ASP A 257 9.68 16.11 -14.24
N LEU A 258 9.41 14.80 -14.22
CA LEU A 258 10.37 13.77 -13.82
C LEU A 258 11.00 13.10 -15.03
N GLY A 259 12.32 13.26 -15.18
CA GLY A 259 13.01 12.81 -16.38
C GLY A 259 14.47 13.26 -16.42
N LYS A 260 15.11 12.91 -17.53
CA LYS A 260 16.50 13.26 -17.82
C LYS A 260 16.53 14.40 -18.84
N THR A 261 17.18 15.50 -18.49
CA THR A 261 17.50 16.55 -19.44
C THR A 261 18.67 16.11 -20.33
N ARG A 262 18.46 16.08 -21.64
CA ARG A 262 19.47 15.88 -22.68
C ARG A 262 19.60 17.17 -23.50
N PRO A 263 20.69 17.35 -24.28
CA PRO A 263 20.81 18.50 -25.18
C PRO A 263 19.57 18.65 -26.07
N GLY A 264 18.80 19.72 -25.86
CA GLY A 264 17.59 20.04 -26.62
C GLY A 264 16.36 19.17 -26.36
N LYS A 265 16.37 18.24 -25.38
CA LYS A 265 15.21 17.37 -25.11
C LYS A 265 15.12 16.96 -23.64
N PHE A 266 13.91 17.01 -23.09
CA PHE A 266 13.59 16.37 -21.81
C PHE A 266 13.00 14.98 -22.06
N GLU A 267 13.61 13.95 -21.50
CA GLU A 267 13.15 12.56 -21.60
C GLU A 267 12.48 12.16 -20.28
N ARG A 268 11.15 12.06 -20.27
CA ARG A 268 10.38 11.63 -19.10
C ARG A 268 10.77 10.20 -18.68
N THR A 269 10.91 9.97 -17.37
CA THR A 269 11.20 8.65 -16.82
C THR A 269 10.22 8.29 -15.70
N GLY A 270 10.00 6.99 -15.49
CA GLY A 270 9.15 6.48 -14.42
C GLY A 270 7.69 6.29 -14.83
N PHE A 271 6.95 5.59 -13.96
CA PHE A 271 5.52 5.33 -14.11
C PHE A 271 4.81 5.58 -12.77
N LEU A 272 3.52 5.91 -12.87
CA LEU A 272 2.64 6.09 -11.72
C LEU A 272 1.54 5.04 -11.77
N ASN A 273 1.23 4.43 -10.63
CA ASN A 273 0.17 3.42 -10.50
C ASN A 273 -1.22 3.99 -10.85
N SER A 274 -2.16 3.09 -11.16
CA SER A 274 -3.56 3.44 -11.35
C SER A 274 -4.32 3.57 -10.02
N PRO A 275 -5.41 4.36 -9.96
CA PRO A 275 -6.34 4.35 -8.84
C PRO A 275 -6.87 2.92 -8.54
N PRO A 276 -7.22 2.62 -7.29
CA PRO A 276 -7.73 1.31 -6.91
C PRO A 276 -9.08 0.99 -7.57
N MET A 277 -9.32 -0.30 -7.84
CA MET A 277 -10.50 -0.78 -8.59
C MET A 277 -11.86 -0.28 -8.06
N PRO A 278 -12.15 -0.25 -6.74
CA PRO A 278 -13.44 0.26 -6.25
C PRO A 278 -13.71 1.71 -6.64
N LEU A 279 -12.66 2.54 -6.74
CA LEU A 279 -12.79 3.93 -7.17
C LEU A 279 -13.02 4.03 -8.68
N LEU A 280 -12.36 3.19 -9.49
CA LEU A 280 -12.57 3.13 -10.94
C LEU A 280 -13.97 2.63 -11.30
N GLU A 281 -14.49 1.63 -10.58
CA GLU A 281 -15.87 1.16 -10.72
C GLU A 281 -16.88 2.25 -10.34
N ALA A 282 -16.62 2.99 -9.26
CA ALA A 282 -17.44 4.13 -8.86
C ALA A 282 -17.45 5.24 -9.92
N VAL A 283 -16.30 5.54 -10.53
CA VAL A 283 -16.20 6.49 -11.66
C VAL A 283 -17.06 6.01 -12.84
N ALA A 284 -16.96 4.73 -13.22
CA ALA A 284 -17.76 4.16 -14.30
C ALA A 284 -19.27 4.20 -14.00
N GLN A 285 -19.67 3.95 -12.74
CA GLN A 285 -21.07 4.09 -12.34
C GLN A 285 -21.58 5.52 -12.42
N LEU A 286 -20.79 6.50 -11.98
CA LEU A 286 -21.17 7.92 -12.08
C LEU A 286 -21.23 8.38 -13.55
N GLN A 287 -20.31 7.93 -14.41
CA GLN A 287 -20.37 8.15 -15.86
C GLN A 287 -21.69 7.62 -16.44
N ALA A 288 -22.08 6.39 -16.08
CA ALA A 288 -23.35 5.80 -16.54
C ALA A 288 -24.58 6.61 -16.07
N ARG A 289 -24.57 7.12 -14.83
CA ARG A 289 -25.63 8.01 -14.32
C ARG A 289 -25.70 9.33 -15.09
N GLN A 290 -24.55 9.90 -15.42
CA GLN A 290 -24.47 11.11 -16.24
C GLN A 290 -24.97 10.89 -17.67
N LEU A 291 -24.69 9.75 -18.30
CA LEU A 291 -25.26 9.41 -19.61
C LEU A 291 -26.79 9.31 -19.57
N ARG A 292 -27.35 8.89 -18.43
CA ARG A 292 -28.80 8.85 -18.16
C ARG A 292 -29.39 10.20 -17.72
N SER A 293 -28.62 11.29 -17.82
CA SER A 293 -29.06 12.63 -17.39
C SER A 293 -29.49 12.74 -15.94
N GLN A 294 -28.90 11.92 -15.06
CA GLN A 294 -29.04 12.09 -13.62
C GLN A 294 -28.10 13.19 -13.13
N ASP A 295 -28.63 14.03 -12.26
CA ASP A 295 -27.88 15.08 -11.60
C ASP A 295 -27.15 14.51 -10.38
N ILE A 296 -25.81 14.58 -10.41
CA ILE A 296 -24.94 14.11 -9.34
C ILE A 296 -24.41 15.25 -8.47
N PHE A 297 -24.72 16.51 -8.79
CA PHE A 297 -24.12 17.69 -8.14
C PHE A 297 -25.10 18.47 -7.28
N SER A 298 -26.34 18.72 -7.75
CA SER A 298 -27.21 19.73 -7.11
C SER A 298 -27.47 19.48 -5.64
N LYS A 299 -27.64 18.21 -5.23
CA LYS A 299 -27.83 17.85 -3.81
C LYS A 299 -26.62 18.29 -2.97
N HIS A 300 -25.41 18.05 -3.46
CA HIS A 300 -24.18 18.30 -2.72
C HIS A 300 -23.80 19.78 -2.75
N ILE A 301 -23.94 20.47 -3.88
CA ILE A 301 -23.65 21.91 -4.00
C ILE A 301 -24.61 22.75 -3.13
N SER A 302 -25.82 22.25 -2.85
CA SER A 302 -26.79 22.98 -2.03
C SER A 302 -26.33 23.26 -0.59
N SER A 303 -25.38 22.49 -0.04
CA SER A 303 -24.82 22.77 1.31
C SER A 303 -24.07 24.10 1.36
N PHE A 304 -23.46 24.50 0.25
CA PHE A 304 -22.67 25.74 0.13
C PHE A 304 -23.50 27.02 -0.05
N ARG A 305 -24.84 26.94 -0.09
CA ARG A 305 -25.72 28.12 -0.30
C ARG A 305 -25.46 29.26 0.70
N HIS A 306 -25.04 28.92 1.91
CA HIS A 306 -24.77 29.89 2.97
C HIS A 306 -23.35 30.48 2.90
N LEU A 307 -22.51 30.03 1.96
CA LEU A 307 -21.15 30.50 1.73
C LEU A 307 -21.04 31.17 0.35
N PRO A 308 -21.40 32.47 0.21
CA PRO A 308 -21.35 33.18 -1.07
C PRO A 308 -19.98 33.12 -1.76
N TYR A 309 -18.91 32.94 -0.98
CA TYR A 309 -17.55 32.80 -1.48
C TYR A 309 -17.35 31.60 -2.42
N PHE A 310 -18.11 30.52 -2.24
CA PHE A 310 -18.06 29.33 -3.09
C PHE A 310 -19.09 29.36 -4.24
N SER A 311 -19.85 30.46 -4.39
CA SER A 311 -20.92 30.55 -5.38
C SER A 311 -20.41 30.77 -6.81
N ARG A 312 -21.24 30.38 -7.78
CA ARG A 312 -21.00 30.67 -9.20
C ARG A 312 -20.89 32.17 -9.46
N ASP A 313 -21.73 32.97 -8.82
CA ASP A 313 -21.75 34.43 -8.98
C ASP A 313 -20.43 35.07 -8.53
N TYR A 314 -19.85 34.57 -7.43
CA TYR A 314 -18.54 35.01 -6.96
C TYR A 314 -17.44 34.71 -7.99
N ALA A 315 -17.46 33.51 -8.59
CA ALA A 315 -16.44 33.08 -9.56
C ALA A 315 -16.37 33.96 -10.82
N GLY A 316 -17.50 34.53 -11.28
CA GLY A 316 -17.55 35.42 -12.44
C GLY A 316 -17.52 34.70 -13.79
N PRO A 317 -17.39 35.39 -14.93
CA PRO A 317 -17.55 34.75 -16.25
C PRO A 317 -16.41 33.77 -16.57
N ASP A 318 -16.75 32.71 -17.30
CA ASP A 318 -15.79 31.77 -17.87
C ASP A 318 -15.17 32.36 -19.14
N ARG A 319 -13.87 32.66 -19.12
CA ARG A 319 -13.14 33.33 -20.19
C ARG A 319 -11.93 32.50 -20.61
N LEU A 320 -12.00 31.92 -21.81
CA LEU A 320 -10.88 31.24 -22.44
C LEU A 320 -10.28 32.14 -23.52
N TYR A 321 -9.00 32.45 -23.41
CA TYR A 321 -8.24 33.19 -24.40
C TYR A 321 -7.51 32.24 -25.36
N GLN A 322 -7.12 32.74 -26.52
CA GLN A 322 -6.20 32.05 -27.43
C GLN A 322 -4.89 31.72 -26.69
N ALA A 323 -4.38 30.50 -26.86
CA ALA A 323 -3.19 30.00 -26.15
C ALA A 323 -1.96 30.90 -26.31
N SER A 324 -1.80 31.53 -27.48
CA SER A 324 -0.69 32.43 -27.80
C SER A 324 -0.86 33.88 -27.30
N TYR A 325 -2.02 34.22 -26.73
CA TYR A 325 -2.25 35.56 -26.18
C TYR A 325 -1.78 35.61 -24.73
N CYS A 326 -0.84 36.51 -24.43
CA CYS A 326 -0.31 36.66 -23.08
C CYS A 326 -1.12 37.70 -22.29
N HIS A 327 -1.31 37.41 -21.00
CA HIS A 327 -1.91 38.34 -20.05
C HIS A 327 -1.12 39.65 -19.99
N VAL A 328 -1.82 40.78 -20.11
CA VAL A 328 -1.23 42.13 -20.25
C VAL A 328 -0.83 42.73 -18.89
N GLY A 329 -1.05 42.02 -17.79
CA GLY A 329 -0.68 42.42 -16.43
C GLY A 329 -1.86 42.93 -15.58
N GLY A 330 -1.64 42.96 -14.26
CA GLY A 330 -2.69 43.15 -13.25
C GLY A 330 -3.12 41.84 -12.59
N SER A 331 -3.96 41.93 -11.56
CA SER A 331 -4.44 40.76 -10.79
C SER A 331 -5.58 39.98 -11.45
N ASP A 332 -6.17 40.51 -12.52
CA ASP A 332 -7.26 39.91 -13.28
C ASP A 332 -7.19 40.27 -14.77
N CYS A 333 -8.06 39.67 -15.59
CA CYS A 333 -8.09 39.88 -17.03
C CYS A 333 -8.90 41.13 -17.46
N SER A 334 -9.13 42.11 -16.58
CA SER A 334 -9.90 43.32 -16.91
C SER A 334 -9.23 44.16 -18.02
N LYS A 335 -7.89 44.11 -18.10
CA LYS A 335 -7.07 44.79 -19.11
C LYS A 335 -6.83 43.96 -20.37
N CYS A 336 -7.25 42.69 -20.38
CA CYS A 336 -7.05 41.80 -21.52
C CYS A 336 -8.06 42.10 -22.63
N SER A 337 -7.58 42.08 -23.88
CA SER A 337 -8.41 42.33 -25.06
C SER A 337 -9.39 41.20 -25.29
N THR A 338 -10.68 41.52 -25.34
CA THR A 338 -11.76 40.56 -25.62
C THR A 338 -11.68 39.97 -27.03
N LYS A 339 -10.89 40.56 -27.95
CA LYS A 339 -10.71 40.06 -29.32
C LYS A 339 -10.00 38.71 -29.38
N HIS A 340 -9.23 38.37 -28.34
CA HIS A 340 -8.53 37.09 -28.25
C HIS A 340 -9.33 36.02 -27.47
N LEU A 341 -10.57 36.32 -27.08
CA LEU A 341 -11.44 35.31 -26.46
C LEU A 341 -11.88 34.28 -27.50
N ILE A 342 -11.81 33.01 -27.12
CA ILE A 342 -12.34 31.90 -27.92
C ILE A 342 -13.86 31.88 -27.75
N ASN A 343 -14.58 32.05 -28.87
CA ASN A 343 -16.03 31.95 -28.88
C ASN A 343 -16.44 30.48 -28.73
N ARG A 344 -17.15 30.15 -27.64
CA ARG A 344 -17.63 28.80 -27.34
C ARG A 344 -19.16 28.79 -27.23
N PRO A 345 -19.85 27.78 -27.80
CA PRO A 345 -21.31 27.69 -27.71
C PRO A 345 -21.78 27.53 -26.26
N ILE A 346 -22.98 28.01 -25.96
CA ILE A 346 -23.60 27.82 -24.64
C ILE A 346 -23.91 26.33 -24.47
N ARG A 347 -23.48 25.72 -23.35
CA ARG A 347 -23.85 24.33 -23.01
C ARG A 347 -25.34 24.25 -22.71
N ARG A 348 -26.06 23.35 -23.38
CA ARG A 348 -27.46 23.07 -23.08
C ARG A 348 -27.53 22.08 -21.90
N GLY A 349 -28.12 22.50 -20.79
CA GLY A 349 -28.61 21.61 -19.73
C GLY A 349 -27.67 21.24 -18.58
N ARG A 350 -26.35 21.53 -18.63
CA ARG A 350 -25.44 21.32 -17.49
C ARG A 350 -24.42 22.43 -17.34
N GLU A 351 -24.38 23.01 -16.15
CA GLU A 351 -23.40 24.03 -15.78
C GLU A 351 -22.02 23.39 -15.51
N ILE A 352 -21.99 22.20 -14.92
CA ILE A 352 -20.78 21.46 -14.55
C ILE A 352 -20.72 20.14 -15.34
N THR A 353 -19.57 19.87 -15.97
CA THR A 353 -19.28 18.61 -16.65
C THR A 353 -18.14 17.87 -15.95
N VAL A 354 -18.18 16.54 -15.95
CA VAL A 354 -17.08 15.70 -15.46
C VAL A 354 -16.36 15.11 -16.65
N HIS A 355 -15.04 15.26 -16.69
CA HIS A 355 -14.17 14.70 -17.72
C HIS A 355 -13.26 13.66 -17.07
N GLN A 356 -13.14 12.49 -17.69
CA GLN A 356 -12.26 11.42 -17.21
C GLN A 356 -11.11 11.25 -18.17
N GLY A 357 -9.89 11.18 -17.63
CA GLY A 357 -8.69 11.03 -18.44
C GLY A 357 -7.42 11.33 -17.67
N THR A 358 -6.35 11.59 -18.41
CA THR A 358 -5.01 11.73 -17.84
C THR A 358 -4.80 13.12 -17.24
N ILE A 359 -4.24 13.17 -16.03
CA ILE A 359 -3.83 14.39 -15.33
C ILE A 359 -2.29 14.50 -15.32
N ALA A 360 -1.76 15.65 -15.70
CA ALA A 360 -0.34 15.96 -15.61
C ALA A 360 0.00 16.55 -14.22
N SER A 361 0.94 15.92 -13.54
CA SER A 361 1.38 16.28 -12.19
C SER A 361 2.85 16.70 -12.17
N GLY A 362 3.21 17.73 -11.42
CA GLY A 362 4.61 18.14 -11.26
C GLY A 362 4.79 19.30 -10.29
N ASN A 363 6.01 19.58 -9.87
CA ASN A 363 6.31 20.67 -8.92
C ASN A 363 6.40 22.06 -9.59
N GLN A 364 6.00 22.18 -10.87
CA GLN A 364 5.99 23.43 -11.62
C GLN A 364 4.56 23.95 -11.83
N VAL A 365 4.35 25.26 -11.71
CA VAL A 365 3.05 25.85 -12.04
C VAL A 365 2.99 26.12 -13.54
N MET A 366 2.12 25.42 -14.28
CA MET A 366 1.88 25.73 -15.69
C MET A 366 1.14 27.07 -15.85
N ARG A 367 1.77 28.02 -16.55
CA ARG A 367 1.25 29.38 -16.82
C ARG A 367 1.50 29.85 -18.26
N ASP A 368 1.68 28.91 -19.18
CA ASP A 368 1.94 29.20 -20.59
C ASP A 368 0.98 28.35 -21.43
N GLY A 369 0.09 29.01 -22.18
CA GLY A 369 -0.93 28.32 -22.96
C GLY A 369 -0.35 27.53 -24.13
N VAL A 370 0.74 28.01 -24.73
CA VAL A 370 1.40 27.33 -25.86
C VAL A 370 2.14 26.10 -25.36
N GLU A 371 2.89 26.23 -24.27
CA GLU A 371 3.61 25.10 -23.67
C GLU A 371 2.64 24.06 -23.07
N ARG A 372 1.53 24.50 -22.47
CA ARG A 372 0.43 23.63 -22.03
C ARG A 372 -0.07 22.76 -23.16
N ASP A 373 -0.39 23.36 -24.31
CA ASP A 373 -0.92 22.63 -25.47
C ASP A 373 0.13 21.67 -26.06
N ARG A 374 1.38 22.12 -26.14
CA ARG A 374 2.52 21.29 -26.59
C ARG A 374 2.70 20.07 -25.69
N LEU A 375 2.80 20.26 -24.38
CA LEU A 375 2.96 19.18 -23.41
C LEU A 375 1.74 18.27 -23.37
N SER A 376 0.54 18.80 -23.49
CA SER A 376 -0.66 17.96 -23.56
C SER A 376 -0.60 17.01 -24.75
N LEU A 377 -0.24 17.51 -25.94
CA LEU A 377 -0.05 16.68 -27.13
C LEU A 377 1.05 15.62 -26.94
N ASP A 378 2.22 16.02 -26.43
CA ASP A 378 3.36 15.11 -26.18
C ASP A 378 3.01 13.99 -25.19
N LEU A 379 2.08 14.25 -24.26
CA LEU A 379 1.66 13.33 -23.21
C LEU A 379 0.38 12.54 -23.56
N GLY A 380 -0.09 12.60 -24.80
CA GLY A 380 -1.27 11.86 -25.26
C GLY A 380 -2.61 12.49 -24.90
N GLY A 381 -2.65 13.81 -24.71
CA GLY A 381 -3.87 14.60 -24.50
C GLY A 381 -4.30 14.71 -23.03
N VAL A 382 -3.43 15.19 -22.14
CA VAL A 382 -3.79 15.42 -20.73
C VAL A 382 -4.87 16.49 -20.60
N LEU A 383 -5.77 16.32 -19.63
CA LEU A 383 -6.95 17.15 -19.42
C LEU A 383 -6.72 18.27 -18.39
N CYS A 384 -5.74 18.10 -17.51
CA CYS A 384 -5.48 19.01 -16.40
C CYS A 384 -4.02 18.99 -15.95
N PHE A 385 -3.51 20.12 -15.47
CA PHE A 385 -2.24 20.25 -14.75
C PHE A 385 -2.48 20.55 -13.25
N GLU A 386 -1.82 19.82 -12.38
CA GLU A 386 -1.81 20.00 -10.92
C GLU A 386 -0.43 19.65 -10.32
N MET A 387 -0.24 19.76 -8.99
CA MET A 387 1.11 19.77 -8.39
C MET A 387 1.42 18.70 -7.34
N GLU A 388 0.46 17.84 -6.97
CA GLU A 388 0.63 16.96 -5.80
C GLU A 388 0.57 15.47 -6.15
N ALA A 389 -0.29 15.07 -7.08
CA ALA A 389 -0.70 13.68 -7.23
C ALA A 389 0.46 12.72 -7.54
N ALA A 390 1.48 13.14 -8.28
CA ALA A 390 2.64 12.31 -8.60
C ALA A 390 3.37 11.79 -7.35
N GLY A 391 3.37 12.54 -6.25
CA GLY A 391 3.95 12.09 -4.98
C GLY A 391 3.13 11.01 -4.28
N LEU A 392 1.84 10.89 -4.63
CA LEU A 392 0.88 10.01 -3.96
C LEU A 392 0.72 8.66 -4.67
N MET A 393 0.56 8.66 -6.00
CA MET A 393 0.04 7.51 -6.74
C MET A 393 0.76 6.17 -6.46
N ASN A 394 2.07 6.19 -6.20
CA ASN A 394 2.87 4.97 -5.99
C ASN A 394 2.91 4.46 -4.54
N ARG A 395 2.42 5.25 -3.57
CA ARG A 395 2.50 4.92 -2.12
C ARG A 395 1.16 5.03 -1.39
N PHE A 396 0.26 5.86 -1.91
CA PHE A 396 -1.06 6.11 -1.39
C PHE A 396 -2.08 5.82 -2.49
N SER A 397 -2.73 4.66 -2.42
CA SER A 397 -3.71 4.20 -3.41
C SER A 397 -4.90 5.15 -3.47
N CYS A 398 -4.87 6.14 -4.37
CA CYS A 398 -5.87 7.20 -4.42
C CYS A 398 -6.41 7.50 -5.82
N LEU A 399 -7.61 8.09 -5.86
CA LEU A 399 -8.16 8.75 -7.05
C LEU A 399 -7.90 10.25 -6.98
N VAL A 400 -7.57 10.88 -8.10
CA VAL A 400 -7.32 12.32 -8.20
C VAL A 400 -8.53 13.01 -8.81
N ILE A 401 -9.05 14.02 -8.12
CA ILE A 401 -10.25 14.77 -8.51
C ILE A 401 -9.90 16.26 -8.50
N ARG A 402 -9.95 16.90 -9.67
CA ARG A 402 -9.55 18.31 -9.84
C ARG A 402 -10.71 19.14 -10.37
N GLY A 403 -11.13 20.13 -9.59
CA GLY A 403 -12.00 21.20 -10.06
C GLY A 403 -11.20 22.21 -10.87
N ILE A 404 -11.68 22.58 -12.04
CA ILE A 404 -10.94 23.45 -12.96
C ILE A 404 -11.08 24.91 -12.54
N CYS A 405 -9.98 25.51 -12.06
CA CYS A 405 -9.97 26.90 -11.57
C CYS A 405 -9.30 27.91 -12.52
N ASP A 406 -8.54 27.42 -13.50
CA ASP A 406 -7.91 28.21 -14.56
C ASP A 406 -7.62 27.31 -15.76
N TYR A 407 -7.01 27.86 -16.81
CA TYR A 407 -6.68 27.12 -18.03
C TYR A 407 -5.19 26.81 -18.17
N ALA A 408 -4.43 26.76 -17.06
CA ALA A 408 -2.98 26.52 -17.08
C ALA A 408 -2.23 27.46 -18.05
N ASP A 409 -2.70 28.70 -18.18
CA ASP A 409 -2.15 29.72 -19.06
C ASP A 409 -1.76 30.99 -18.28
N SER A 410 -1.35 32.03 -19.00
CA SER A 410 -0.92 33.28 -18.38
C SER A 410 -2.06 34.08 -17.73
N HIS A 411 -3.33 33.72 -17.99
CA HIS A 411 -4.54 34.39 -17.48
C HIS A 411 -5.04 33.84 -16.14
N LYS A 412 -4.31 32.87 -15.57
CA LYS A 412 -4.59 32.28 -14.26
C LYS A 412 -4.85 33.33 -13.18
N ASN A 413 -5.98 33.22 -12.50
CA ASN A 413 -6.35 34.05 -11.36
C ASN A 413 -7.05 33.22 -10.27
N LYS A 414 -7.16 33.76 -9.05
CA LYS A 414 -7.64 33.01 -7.89
C LYS A 414 -9.17 33.01 -7.72
N ARG A 415 -9.91 33.73 -8.55
CA ARG A 415 -11.35 34.00 -8.34
C ARG A 415 -12.21 32.74 -8.44
N TRP A 416 -11.82 31.81 -9.31
CA TRP A 416 -12.53 30.55 -9.54
C TRP A 416 -12.16 29.42 -8.58
N GLN A 417 -11.10 29.58 -7.77
CA GLN A 417 -10.61 28.51 -6.88
C GLN A 417 -11.67 28.02 -5.89
N PRO A 418 -12.48 28.89 -5.23
CA PRO A 418 -13.53 28.41 -4.33
C PRO A 418 -14.57 27.55 -5.05
N TYR A 419 -15.17 28.05 -6.14
CA TYR A 419 -16.20 27.30 -6.89
C TYR A 419 -15.64 25.99 -7.46
N ALA A 420 -14.41 25.99 -7.96
CA ALA A 420 -13.73 24.78 -8.42
C ALA A 420 -13.48 23.77 -7.28
N ALA A 421 -13.01 24.22 -6.11
CA ALA A 421 -12.82 23.36 -4.95
C ALA A 421 -14.14 22.73 -4.48
N MET A 422 -15.22 23.51 -4.46
CA MET A 422 -16.57 23.03 -4.13
C MET A 422 -17.05 21.95 -5.11
N THR A 423 -16.91 22.18 -6.42
CA THR A 423 -17.35 21.21 -7.44
C THR A 423 -16.55 19.91 -7.38
N ALA A 424 -15.25 19.98 -7.11
CA ALA A 424 -14.41 18.80 -6.85
C ALA A 424 -14.85 18.02 -5.59
N ALA A 425 -15.09 18.73 -4.47
CA ALA A 425 -15.56 18.11 -3.23
C ALA A 425 -16.97 17.50 -3.38
N ALA A 426 -17.86 18.16 -4.12
CA ALA A 426 -19.19 17.64 -4.44
C ALA A 426 -19.12 16.36 -5.27
N TYR A 427 -18.21 16.28 -6.25
CA TYR A 427 -17.97 15.05 -7.01
C TYR A 427 -17.40 13.94 -6.11
N ALA A 428 -16.43 14.25 -5.25
CA ALA A 428 -15.87 13.30 -4.30
C ALA A 428 -16.93 12.71 -3.35
N LYS A 429 -17.89 13.53 -2.88
CA LYS A 429 -19.05 13.03 -2.12
C LYS A 429 -19.97 12.14 -2.95
N ALA A 430 -20.28 12.52 -4.19
CA ALA A 430 -21.07 11.68 -5.09
C ALA A 430 -20.39 10.33 -5.37
N LEU A 431 -19.07 10.33 -5.49
CA LEU A 431 -18.24 9.13 -5.66
C LEU A 431 -18.34 8.21 -4.43
N LEU A 432 -18.08 8.73 -3.23
CA LEU A 432 -18.19 7.94 -2.00
C LEU A 432 -19.61 7.42 -1.75
N SER A 433 -20.64 8.08 -2.28
CA SER A 433 -22.04 7.64 -2.20
C SER A 433 -22.34 6.40 -3.05
N VAL A 434 -21.45 6.03 -3.98
CA VAL A 434 -21.60 4.83 -4.83
C VAL A 434 -20.53 3.77 -4.56
N VAL A 435 -19.46 4.14 -3.85
CA VAL A 435 -18.48 3.19 -3.34
C VAL A 435 -19.12 2.43 -2.17
N PRO A 436 -19.17 1.08 -2.20
CA PRO A 436 -19.68 0.30 -1.07
C PRO A 436 -18.85 0.56 0.19
N SER A 437 -19.49 0.88 1.32
CA SER A 437 -18.81 0.91 2.61
C SER A 437 -18.64 -0.51 3.12
N THR A 438 -17.43 -0.83 3.59
CA THR A 438 -17.23 -1.97 4.48
C THR A 438 -17.38 -1.44 5.90
N GLU A 439 -18.60 -1.46 6.46
CA GLU A 439 -18.72 -1.20 7.90
C GLU A 439 -17.91 -2.24 8.70
N PRO A 440 -17.29 -1.87 9.83
CA PRO A 440 -16.89 -2.87 10.80
C PRO A 440 -18.15 -3.57 11.28
N THR A 441 -18.20 -4.90 11.10
CA THR A 441 -19.16 -5.75 11.78
C THR A 441 -19.16 -5.36 13.27
N PRO A 442 -20.32 -5.02 13.88
CA PRO A 442 -20.41 -4.97 15.33
C PRO A 442 -19.89 -6.30 15.86
N MET A 443 -19.15 -6.28 16.97
CA MET A 443 -18.70 -7.49 17.65
C MET A 443 -19.85 -8.51 17.70
N LEU A 444 -19.55 -9.73 17.26
CA LEU A 444 -20.46 -10.86 17.06
C LEU A 444 -21.22 -11.32 18.33
N GLY A 445 -21.11 -10.60 19.45
CA GLY A 445 -21.78 -10.91 20.71
C GLY A 445 -23.29 -10.67 20.72
N ASP A 446 -23.79 -9.63 20.03
CA ASP A 446 -25.17 -9.14 20.29
C ASP A 446 -26.16 -9.28 19.11
N PHE A 447 -25.73 -9.72 17.93
CA PHE A 447 -26.59 -9.73 16.71
C PHE A 447 -26.97 -11.12 16.16
N ILE A 448 -26.58 -12.22 16.80
CA ILE A 448 -26.89 -13.59 16.31
C ILE A 448 -28.40 -13.94 16.42
N ALA A 449 -29.23 -13.13 17.08
CA ALA A 449 -30.64 -13.49 17.28
C ALA A 449 -31.59 -13.15 16.11
N SER A 450 -31.20 -12.37 15.09
CA SER A 450 -32.18 -11.98 14.05
C SER A 450 -31.60 -11.58 12.69
N ARG A 451 -31.54 -12.57 11.77
CA ARG A 451 -31.83 -12.50 10.30
C ARG A 451 -30.79 -13.24 9.44
N GLY A 452 -31.21 -14.40 8.90
CA GLY A 452 -30.80 -15.00 7.62
C GLY A 452 -29.36 -15.51 7.43
N ASN A 453 -29.16 -16.83 7.48
CA ASN A 453 -27.88 -17.52 7.27
C ASN A 453 -27.08 -17.13 6.00
N ASN A 454 -27.74 -16.62 4.94
CA ASN A 454 -27.08 -16.45 3.63
C ASN A 454 -26.12 -15.24 3.56
N GLN A 455 -26.34 -14.16 4.32
CA GLN A 455 -25.51 -12.94 4.22
C GLN A 455 -24.19 -13.06 5.01
N ALA A 456 -24.21 -13.78 6.13
CA ALA A 456 -23.00 -14.04 6.92
C ALA A 456 -22.01 -14.94 6.15
N GLU A 457 -22.54 -15.92 5.42
CA GLU A 457 -21.75 -16.81 4.57
C GLU A 457 -21.11 -16.04 3.40
N GLU A 458 -21.82 -15.10 2.78
CA GLU A 458 -21.26 -14.22 1.73
C GLU A 458 -20.10 -13.34 2.22
N ILE A 459 -20.23 -12.75 3.42
CA ILE A 459 -19.17 -11.91 4.00
C ILE A 459 -17.95 -12.74 4.39
N LEU A 460 -18.15 -13.91 5.01
CA LEU A 460 -17.08 -14.84 5.34
C LEU A 460 -16.31 -15.24 4.07
N ASN A 461 -17.04 -15.59 3.00
CA ASN A 461 -16.46 -15.95 1.72
C ASN A 461 -15.62 -14.80 1.12
N LEU A 462 -16.14 -13.57 1.12
CA LEU A 462 -15.41 -12.40 0.62
C LEU A 462 -14.13 -12.13 1.42
N ASN A 463 -14.18 -12.28 2.74
CA ASN A 463 -13.03 -12.04 3.62
C ASN A 463 -11.97 -13.15 3.48
N CYS A 464 -12.38 -14.40 3.34
CA CYS A 464 -11.47 -15.51 3.01
C CYS A 464 -10.74 -15.23 1.69
N GLN A 465 -11.47 -14.78 0.68
CA GLN A 465 -10.89 -14.45 -0.62
C GLN A 465 -9.88 -13.30 -0.52
N LYS A 466 -10.21 -12.21 0.19
CA LYS A 466 -9.29 -11.08 0.39
C LYS A 466 -8.00 -11.50 1.09
N LEU A 467 -8.09 -12.32 2.14
CA LEU A 467 -6.92 -12.85 2.83
C LEU A 467 -6.01 -13.65 1.87
N ILE A 468 -6.59 -14.58 1.12
CA ILE A 468 -5.84 -15.40 0.16
C ILE A 468 -5.17 -14.51 -0.90
N GLU A 469 -5.91 -13.58 -1.50
CA GLU A 469 -5.40 -12.68 -2.52
C GLU A 469 -4.29 -11.75 -1.99
N SER A 470 -4.33 -11.38 -0.71
CA SER A 470 -3.30 -10.54 -0.09
C SER A 470 -1.96 -11.28 0.12
N LEU A 471 -1.98 -12.61 0.20
CA LEU A 471 -0.79 -13.45 0.38
C LEU A 471 -0.08 -13.71 -0.96
N GLU A 472 -0.82 -13.65 -2.07
CA GLU A 472 -0.31 -13.89 -3.43
C GLU A 472 0.78 -12.88 -3.82
N TYR A 473 1.76 -13.36 -4.61
CA TYR A 473 2.74 -12.53 -5.32
C TYR A 473 3.23 -13.28 -6.58
N PRO A 474 3.52 -12.59 -7.70
CA PRO A 474 3.68 -13.22 -9.01
C PRO A 474 4.78 -14.29 -9.09
N GLU A 475 5.88 -14.10 -8.36
CA GLU A 475 7.07 -14.93 -8.47
C GLU A 475 7.06 -16.19 -7.59
N MET A 476 6.01 -16.45 -6.80
CA MET A 476 5.99 -17.50 -5.77
C MET A 476 6.25 -18.93 -6.27
N TYR A 477 5.95 -19.21 -7.54
CA TYR A 477 6.17 -20.53 -8.16
C TYR A 477 7.32 -20.54 -9.17
N ARG A 478 7.96 -19.39 -9.42
CA ARG A 478 8.91 -19.21 -10.53
C ARG A 478 10.06 -20.21 -10.48
N ARG A 479 10.74 -20.30 -9.33
CA ARG A 479 11.90 -21.18 -9.16
C ARG A 479 11.53 -22.65 -9.40
N GLN A 480 10.40 -23.10 -8.84
CA GLN A 480 9.89 -24.45 -9.02
C GLN A 480 9.62 -24.76 -10.51
N ILE A 481 9.08 -23.80 -11.27
CA ILE A 481 8.78 -23.98 -12.70
C ILE A 481 10.08 -24.18 -13.50
N VAL A 482 11.09 -23.34 -13.26
CA VAL A 482 12.31 -23.29 -14.10
C VAL A 482 13.29 -24.43 -13.82
N ILE A 483 13.28 -25.05 -12.63
CA ILE A 483 14.14 -26.20 -12.34
C ILE A 483 13.90 -27.33 -13.37
N LYS A 484 14.97 -27.86 -13.97
CA LYS A 484 14.91 -28.96 -14.94
C LYS A 484 14.14 -30.15 -14.36
N ARG A 485 13.36 -30.84 -15.19
CA ARG A 485 12.71 -32.10 -14.79
C ARG A 485 13.79 -33.18 -14.58
N PRO A 486 13.62 -34.10 -13.61
CA PRO A 486 14.50 -35.25 -13.49
C PRO A 486 14.41 -36.11 -14.76
N TRP A 487 15.54 -36.72 -15.15
CA TRP A 487 15.57 -37.70 -16.23
C TRP A 487 14.83 -38.97 -15.81
N ILE A 488 14.30 -39.71 -16.78
CA ILE A 488 13.54 -40.94 -16.51
C ILE A 488 14.45 -41.92 -15.77
N GLY A 489 13.97 -42.46 -14.66
CA GLY A 489 14.71 -43.41 -13.82
C GLY A 489 15.67 -42.79 -12.79
N THR A 490 15.73 -41.45 -12.69
CA THR A 490 16.56 -40.76 -11.68
C THR A 490 15.75 -40.25 -10.48
N GLY A 491 16.38 -40.14 -9.31
CA GLY A 491 15.82 -39.57 -8.09
C GLY A 491 14.92 -40.50 -7.28
N GLU A 492 14.75 -41.76 -7.69
CA GLU A 492 13.88 -42.72 -7.01
C GLU A 492 14.50 -43.31 -5.74
N TRP A 493 15.83 -43.32 -5.65
CA TRP A 493 16.55 -43.88 -4.51
C TRP A 493 16.14 -43.19 -3.20
N LEU A 494 15.85 -41.89 -3.23
CA LEU A 494 15.43 -41.12 -2.06
C LEU A 494 14.21 -41.77 -1.40
N PHE A 495 13.24 -42.22 -2.20
CA PHE A 495 12.00 -42.79 -1.68
C PHE A 495 12.21 -44.15 -1.03
N ARG A 496 13.37 -44.79 -1.19
CA ARG A 496 13.71 -46.08 -0.59
C ARG A 496 14.59 -45.95 0.65
N THR A 497 15.10 -44.75 0.96
CA THR A 497 15.95 -44.55 2.13
C THR A 497 15.17 -44.67 3.43
N ARG A 498 15.85 -45.12 4.48
CA ARG A 498 15.23 -45.27 5.81
C ARG A 498 14.79 -43.92 6.35
N GLU A 499 15.59 -42.90 6.10
CA GLU A 499 15.41 -41.52 6.55
C GLU A 499 14.16 -40.90 5.93
N TYR A 500 14.01 -41.00 4.61
CA TYR A 500 12.82 -40.52 3.92
C TYR A 500 11.56 -41.25 4.40
N GLN A 501 11.62 -42.57 4.54
CA GLN A 501 10.49 -43.37 5.02
C GLN A 501 10.13 -43.06 6.48
N ALA A 502 11.12 -42.82 7.34
CA ALA A 502 10.93 -42.44 8.73
C ALA A 502 10.25 -41.07 8.84
N TRP A 503 10.70 -40.09 8.07
CA TRP A 503 10.09 -38.77 7.96
C TRP A 503 8.67 -38.83 7.39
N LEU A 504 8.47 -39.55 6.28
CA LEU A 504 7.17 -39.69 5.62
C LEU A 504 6.13 -40.40 6.50
N LYS A 505 6.56 -41.33 7.37
CA LYS A 505 5.69 -41.97 8.38
C LYS A 505 5.40 -41.06 9.59
N GLY A 506 6.14 -39.96 9.73
CA GLY A 506 6.02 -39.02 10.85
C GLY A 506 6.71 -39.48 12.13
N THR A 507 7.64 -40.44 12.04
CA THR A 507 8.51 -40.82 13.18
C THR A 507 9.52 -39.73 13.52
N HIS A 508 9.91 -38.95 12.52
CA HIS A 508 10.76 -37.76 12.65
C HIS A 508 10.05 -36.60 11.93
N ARG A 509 10.26 -35.38 12.43
CA ARG A 509 9.55 -34.19 11.92
C ARG A 509 10.35 -33.44 10.87
N PHE A 510 11.66 -33.56 10.91
CA PHE A 510 12.57 -32.93 9.97
C PHE A 510 13.35 -33.94 9.15
N LEU A 511 13.44 -33.68 7.85
CA LEU A 511 14.37 -34.32 6.93
C LEU A 511 15.19 -33.22 6.25
N TRP A 512 16.50 -33.33 6.29
CA TRP A 512 17.41 -32.35 5.68
C TRP A 512 18.26 -33.02 4.61
N ILE A 513 17.98 -32.67 3.37
CA ILE A 513 18.76 -33.08 2.19
C ILE A 513 19.91 -32.10 1.98
N LYS A 514 21.13 -32.54 2.30
CA LYS A 514 22.36 -31.77 2.12
C LYS A 514 23.15 -32.29 0.93
N GLY A 515 23.99 -31.43 0.37
CA GLY A 515 24.97 -31.86 -0.61
C GLY A 515 25.67 -30.74 -1.36
N LYS A 516 26.64 -31.13 -2.18
CA LYS A 516 27.50 -30.20 -2.94
C LYS A 516 26.71 -29.30 -3.91
N ALA A 517 27.33 -28.18 -4.31
CA ALA A 517 26.79 -27.35 -5.40
C ALA A 517 26.67 -28.21 -6.67
N GLY A 518 25.54 -28.12 -7.39
CA GLY A 518 25.32 -28.91 -8.59
C GLY A 518 25.04 -30.42 -8.36
N ALA A 519 24.89 -30.90 -7.13
CA ALA A 519 24.62 -32.33 -6.83
C ALA A 519 23.18 -32.81 -7.15
N GLY A 520 22.29 -31.93 -7.63
CA GLY A 520 20.91 -32.30 -8.01
C GLY A 520 19.84 -32.13 -6.93
N LYS A 521 20.12 -31.46 -5.80
CA LYS A 521 19.18 -31.24 -4.68
C LYS A 521 17.82 -30.69 -5.10
N SER A 522 17.78 -29.57 -5.84
CA SER A 522 16.53 -28.93 -6.26
C SER A 522 15.72 -29.79 -7.23
N VAL A 523 16.39 -30.58 -8.07
CA VAL A 523 15.75 -31.57 -8.94
C VAL A 523 15.11 -32.68 -8.10
N LEU A 524 15.81 -33.14 -7.05
CA LEU A 524 15.30 -34.14 -6.11
C LEU A 524 14.13 -33.61 -5.27
N MET A 525 14.17 -32.36 -4.82
CA MET A 525 13.05 -31.69 -4.14
C MET A 525 11.83 -31.55 -5.05
N LYS A 526 12.03 -31.16 -6.32
CA LYS A 526 10.96 -31.12 -7.33
C LYS A 526 10.37 -32.51 -7.59
N ARG A 527 11.20 -33.56 -7.66
CA ARG A 527 10.75 -34.95 -7.80
C ARG A 527 9.94 -35.41 -6.59
N THR A 528 10.36 -35.02 -5.39
CA THR A 528 9.65 -35.30 -4.13
C THR A 528 8.29 -34.62 -4.10
N LEU A 529 8.20 -33.35 -4.52
CA LEU A 529 6.92 -32.64 -4.65
C LEU A 529 5.95 -33.38 -5.59
N GLN A 530 6.42 -33.79 -6.76
CA GLN A 530 5.61 -34.54 -7.72
C GLN A 530 5.12 -35.88 -7.15
N GLU A 531 5.99 -36.57 -6.41
CA GLU A 531 5.65 -37.85 -5.77
C GLU A 531 4.54 -37.67 -4.74
N LEU A 532 4.67 -36.68 -3.85
CA LEU A 532 3.68 -36.38 -2.82
C LEU A 532 2.34 -35.94 -3.42
N GLN A 533 2.36 -35.19 -4.52
CA GLN A 533 1.14 -34.75 -5.22
C GLN A 533 0.42 -35.89 -5.96
N MET A 534 1.15 -36.92 -6.43
CA MET A 534 0.55 -38.07 -7.11
C MET A 534 -0.14 -39.06 -6.16
N ARG A 535 0.22 -39.06 -4.87
CA ARG A 535 -0.46 -39.84 -3.84
C ARG A 535 -1.86 -39.23 -3.61
N SER A 536 -2.86 -39.73 -4.32
CA SER A 536 -4.23 -39.22 -4.32
C SER A 536 -5.14 -40.16 -3.53
N ASP A 537 -5.29 -39.90 -2.23
CA ASP A 537 -6.26 -40.59 -1.39
C ASP A 537 -6.80 -39.68 -0.28
N SER A 538 -8.04 -39.91 0.12
CA SER A 538 -8.73 -39.19 1.20
C SER A 538 -8.09 -39.49 2.55
N GLY A 539 -7.09 -38.69 2.92
CA GLY A 539 -6.25 -38.87 4.13
C GLY A 539 -4.81 -38.37 3.96
N VAL A 540 -4.43 -37.97 2.74
CA VAL A 540 -3.10 -37.45 2.41
C VAL A 540 -2.87 -36.08 3.05
N PRO A 541 -1.67 -35.83 3.61
CA PRO A 541 -1.31 -34.55 4.20
C PRO A 541 -1.42 -33.40 3.17
N ALA A 542 -1.79 -32.19 3.64
CA ALA A 542 -1.64 -30.97 2.86
C ALA A 542 -0.16 -30.77 2.52
N VAL A 543 0.16 -30.37 1.28
CA VAL A 543 1.54 -30.19 0.84
C VAL A 543 1.71 -28.75 0.40
N ALA A 544 2.61 -28.02 1.06
CA ALA A 544 3.00 -26.68 0.65
C ALA A 544 4.51 -26.62 0.43
N PHE A 545 4.95 -25.76 -0.47
CA PHE A 545 6.36 -25.71 -0.86
C PHE A 545 6.85 -24.30 -1.14
N PHE A 546 8.15 -24.09 -0.94
CA PHE A 546 8.82 -22.86 -1.32
C PHE A 546 10.26 -23.17 -1.75
N PHE A 547 10.68 -22.61 -2.88
CA PHE A 547 11.98 -22.85 -3.47
C PHE A 547 12.69 -21.50 -3.53
N PHE A 548 13.71 -21.33 -2.68
CA PHE A 548 14.50 -20.11 -2.65
C PHE A 548 15.16 -19.90 -4.02
N ASP A 549 15.15 -18.66 -4.48
CA ASP A 549 15.96 -18.20 -5.62
C ASP A 549 16.86 -17.06 -5.15
N GLY A 550 18.13 -17.38 -4.90
CA GLY A 550 19.17 -16.43 -4.51
C GLY A 550 19.46 -15.39 -5.60
N SER A 551 19.07 -15.68 -6.85
CA SER A 551 19.10 -14.69 -7.94
C SER A 551 17.82 -13.85 -7.99
N GLY A 552 16.76 -14.24 -7.30
CA GLY A 552 15.43 -13.61 -7.28
C GLY A 552 15.40 -12.27 -6.55
N THR A 553 14.29 -11.54 -6.66
CA THR A 553 14.12 -10.21 -6.05
C THR A 553 13.25 -10.29 -4.78
N GLY A 554 13.63 -9.52 -3.75
CA GLY A 554 12.83 -9.28 -2.53
C GLY A 554 12.29 -10.54 -1.83
N LEU A 555 11.09 -10.98 -2.23
CA LEU A 555 10.34 -12.09 -1.63
C LEU A 555 10.88 -13.48 -2.00
N GLU A 556 11.48 -13.67 -3.18
CA GLU A 556 11.96 -14.99 -3.65
C GLU A 556 13.11 -15.58 -2.81
N LYS A 557 13.75 -14.75 -1.99
CA LYS A 557 14.88 -15.15 -1.11
C LYS A 557 14.68 -14.84 0.37
N SER A 558 13.46 -14.45 0.77
CA SER A 558 13.19 -14.03 2.15
C SER A 558 12.20 -14.91 2.88
N SER A 559 12.29 -14.92 4.20
CA SER A 559 11.34 -15.61 5.08
C SER A 559 9.90 -15.11 4.92
N THR A 560 9.73 -13.82 4.60
CA THR A 560 8.41 -13.23 4.31
C THR A 560 7.79 -13.83 3.06
N GLY A 561 8.55 -13.96 1.96
CA GLY A 561 8.06 -14.61 0.75
C GLY A 561 7.72 -16.08 0.98
N LEU A 562 8.56 -16.80 1.73
CA LEU A 562 8.30 -18.18 2.14
C LEU A 562 6.96 -18.31 2.87
N LEU A 563 6.73 -17.58 3.96
CA LEU A 563 5.50 -17.74 4.74
C LEU A 563 4.26 -17.30 3.96
N ARG A 564 4.36 -16.26 3.11
CA ARG A 564 3.28 -15.87 2.19
C ARG A 564 2.92 -17.01 1.24
N ALA A 565 3.91 -17.61 0.59
CA ALA A 565 3.70 -18.71 -0.35
C ALA A 565 3.11 -19.94 0.33
N ILE A 566 3.60 -20.29 1.52
CA ILE A 566 3.09 -21.43 2.30
C ILE A 566 1.65 -21.19 2.74
N LEU A 567 1.33 -20.04 3.33
CA LEU A 567 -0.03 -19.72 3.79
C LEU A 567 -1.02 -19.64 2.61
N TYR A 568 -0.61 -19.02 1.50
CA TYR A 568 -1.40 -19.00 0.27
C TYR A 568 -1.77 -20.43 -0.17
N GLN A 569 -0.78 -21.34 -0.23
CA GLN A 569 -1.00 -22.73 -0.62
C GLN A 569 -1.91 -23.48 0.36
N LEU A 570 -1.73 -23.29 1.67
CA LEU A 570 -2.53 -24.00 2.67
C LEU A 570 -4.00 -23.52 2.68
N PHE A 571 -4.25 -22.22 2.59
CA PHE A 571 -5.61 -21.67 2.55
C PHE A 571 -6.34 -21.98 1.25
N THR A 572 -5.63 -22.00 0.11
CA THR A 572 -6.23 -22.41 -1.18
C THR A 572 -6.55 -23.90 -1.23
N GLN A 573 -5.75 -24.76 -0.57
CA GLN A 573 -6.00 -26.21 -0.51
C GLN A 573 -7.12 -26.61 0.46
N ASN A 574 -7.41 -25.79 1.48
CA ASN A 574 -8.35 -26.13 2.52
C ASN A 574 -9.24 -24.95 2.89
N ARG A 575 -10.40 -24.88 2.22
CA ARG A 575 -11.40 -23.83 2.46
C ARG A 575 -11.86 -23.76 3.92
N ASN A 576 -12.08 -24.91 4.56
CA ASN A 576 -12.51 -24.94 5.97
C ASN A 576 -11.44 -24.35 6.91
N LEU A 577 -10.15 -24.49 6.56
CA LEU A 577 -9.07 -23.91 7.36
C LEU A 577 -9.11 -22.39 7.30
N VAL A 578 -9.28 -21.80 6.10
CA VAL A 578 -9.37 -20.35 5.99
C VAL A 578 -10.65 -19.83 6.65
N GLU A 579 -11.79 -20.51 6.52
CA GLU A 579 -13.05 -20.12 7.16
C GLU A 579 -12.98 -20.19 8.70
N GLU A 580 -12.43 -21.29 9.24
CA GLU A 580 -12.22 -21.43 10.70
C GLU A 580 -11.20 -20.40 11.20
N PHE A 581 -10.14 -20.13 10.43
CA PHE A 581 -9.17 -19.09 10.74
C PHE A 581 -9.80 -17.70 10.75
N MET A 582 -10.63 -17.38 9.76
CA MET A 582 -11.35 -16.11 9.70
C MET A 582 -12.26 -15.93 10.92
N THR A 583 -12.90 -17.01 11.34
CA THR A 583 -13.76 -17.03 12.53
C THR A 583 -12.94 -16.88 13.82
N ALA A 584 -11.86 -17.63 13.98
CA ALA A 584 -11.02 -17.64 15.19
C ALA A 584 -10.20 -16.35 15.34
N SER A 585 -9.82 -15.71 14.23
CA SER A 585 -9.06 -14.47 14.21
C SER A 585 -9.91 -13.20 14.26
N ASP A 586 -11.24 -13.35 14.30
CA ASP A 586 -12.21 -12.24 14.22
C ASP A 586 -11.94 -11.30 13.03
N GLY A 587 -11.46 -11.86 11.92
CA GLY A 587 -11.14 -11.11 10.70
C GLY A 587 -9.98 -10.12 10.82
N ARG A 588 -9.16 -10.17 11.89
CA ARG A 588 -8.09 -9.18 12.14
C ARG A 588 -7.03 -9.10 11.03
N PHE A 589 -6.91 -10.16 10.23
CA PHE A 589 -5.92 -10.29 9.16
C PHE A 589 -6.49 -10.05 7.75
N VAL A 590 -7.72 -9.55 7.61
CA VAL A 590 -8.28 -9.20 6.30
C VAL A 590 -7.56 -7.97 5.75
N LYS A 591 -6.57 -8.21 4.89
CA LYS A 591 -5.87 -7.18 4.12
C LYS A 591 -6.39 -7.19 2.67
N GLY A 592 -6.47 -6.01 2.04
CA GLY A 592 -6.73 -5.92 0.61
C GLY A 592 -5.51 -6.32 -0.23
N ARG A 593 -5.68 -6.52 -1.54
CA ARG A 593 -4.55 -6.63 -2.47
C ARG A 593 -3.68 -5.36 -2.35
N ASN A 594 -2.36 -5.51 -2.28
CA ASN A 594 -1.34 -4.43 -2.20
C ASN A 594 -1.01 -3.84 -0.80
N LEU A 595 -1.35 -4.53 0.30
CA LEU A 595 -0.75 -4.23 1.61
C LEU A 595 0.44 -5.17 1.87
N ASP A 596 1.55 -4.61 2.34
CA ASP A 596 2.72 -5.40 2.71
C ASP A 596 2.45 -6.22 3.98
N TRP A 597 3.00 -7.44 4.00
CA TRP A 597 2.95 -8.34 5.14
C TRP A 597 4.27 -8.24 5.90
N GLU A 598 4.20 -8.01 7.20
CA GLU A 598 5.37 -8.15 8.06
C GLU A 598 5.59 -9.62 8.42
N LEU A 599 6.85 -10.01 8.62
CA LEU A 599 7.21 -11.39 8.96
C LEU A 599 6.49 -11.88 10.22
N ARG A 600 6.36 -11.02 11.24
CA ARG A 600 5.69 -11.35 12.51
C ARG A 600 4.21 -11.65 12.32
N GLU A 601 3.51 -10.87 11.49
CA GLU A 601 2.09 -11.12 11.20
C GLU A 601 1.90 -12.48 10.52
N LEU A 602 2.77 -12.82 9.56
CA LEU A 602 2.71 -14.11 8.87
C LEU A 602 3.01 -15.28 9.82
N MET A 603 3.94 -15.10 10.76
CA MET A 603 4.21 -16.08 11.81
C MET A 603 2.98 -16.29 12.70
N GLU A 604 2.30 -15.22 13.11
CA GLU A 604 1.05 -15.31 13.89
C GLU A 604 -0.08 -16.01 13.11
N VAL A 605 -0.25 -15.69 11.83
CA VAL A 605 -1.24 -16.34 10.97
C VAL A 605 -0.97 -17.84 10.90
N PHE A 606 0.29 -18.24 10.71
CA PHE A 606 0.69 -19.65 10.66
C PHE A 606 0.46 -20.35 12.00
N GLU A 607 0.88 -19.73 13.11
CA GLU A 607 0.73 -20.27 14.47
C GLU A 607 -0.74 -20.52 14.79
N MET A 608 -1.60 -19.50 14.63
CA MET A 608 -3.04 -19.62 14.86
C MET A 608 -3.66 -20.69 13.97
N SER A 609 -3.33 -20.70 12.66
CA SER A 609 -3.87 -21.68 11.72
C SER A 609 -3.49 -23.11 12.10
N SER A 610 -2.27 -23.32 12.61
CA SER A 610 -1.76 -24.64 12.99
C SER A 610 -2.47 -25.27 14.19
N GLN A 611 -3.15 -24.45 15.00
CA GLN A 611 -3.88 -24.87 16.20
C GLN A 611 -5.37 -25.16 15.92
N LEU A 612 -5.86 -24.86 14.72
CA LEU A 612 -7.27 -25.04 14.35
C LEU A 612 -7.63 -26.51 14.10
N GLN A 613 -8.91 -26.85 14.29
CA GLN A 613 -9.38 -28.23 14.09
C GLN A 613 -9.28 -28.64 12.62
N SER A 614 -9.56 -27.72 11.70
CA SER A 614 -9.44 -27.91 10.26
C SER A 614 -7.99 -28.03 9.78
N TRP A 615 -6.98 -27.85 10.65
CA TRP A 615 -5.59 -28.10 10.30
C TRP A 615 -5.36 -29.60 10.04
N ARG A 616 -5.00 -29.90 8.79
CA ARG A 616 -4.68 -31.26 8.34
C ARG A 616 -3.22 -31.58 8.67
N PRO A 617 -2.83 -32.86 8.71
CA PRO A 617 -1.41 -33.23 8.58
C PRO A 617 -0.79 -32.45 7.41
N THR A 618 0.34 -31.79 7.62
CA THR A 618 0.96 -30.87 6.65
C THR A 618 2.41 -31.25 6.41
N ILE A 619 2.82 -31.28 5.14
CA ILE A 619 4.21 -31.44 4.71
C ILE A 619 4.65 -30.12 4.06
N LEU A 620 5.76 -29.56 4.55
CA LEU A 620 6.44 -28.42 3.94
C LEU A 620 7.70 -28.88 3.21
N LEU A 621 7.84 -28.50 1.94
CA LEU A 621 9.07 -28.70 1.16
C LEU A 621 9.77 -27.35 0.94
N LEU A 622 10.93 -27.15 1.56
CA LEU A 622 11.70 -25.91 1.49
C LEU A 622 13.05 -26.18 0.81
N ASP A 623 13.22 -25.73 -0.43
CA ASP A 623 14.43 -25.97 -1.22
C ASP A 623 15.35 -24.75 -1.25
N GLY A 624 16.66 -24.95 -1.09
CA GLY A 624 17.67 -23.92 -1.30
C GLY A 624 17.87 -22.98 -0.12
N LEU A 625 17.81 -23.46 1.13
CA LEU A 625 18.00 -22.60 2.32
C LEU A 625 19.34 -21.85 2.32
N ASP A 626 20.37 -22.36 1.64
CA ASP A 626 21.66 -21.67 1.47
C ASP A 626 21.61 -20.41 0.59
N GLU A 627 20.51 -20.21 -0.14
CA GLU A 627 20.29 -19.04 -1.00
C GLU A 627 19.63 -17.86 -0.24
N GLY A 628 19.16 -18.09 0.99
CA GLY A 628 18.66 -17.06 1.92
C GLY A 628 19.75 -16.50 2.84
N SER A 629 19.45 -15.40 3.55
CA SER A 629 20.40 -14.85 4.54
C SER A 629 20.53 -15.80 5.75
N THR A 630 21.73 -15.95 6.31
CA THR A 630 21.96 -16.89 7.42
C THR A 630 21.12 -16.58 8.66
N GLU A 631 20.87 -15.29 8.92
CA GLU A 631 20.04 -14.83 10.04
C GLU A 631 18.55 -15.19 9.85
N GLU A 632 18.02 -14.99 8.64
CA GLU A 632 16.65 -15.36 8.31
C GLU A 632 16.43 -16.86 8.38
N VAL A 633 17.37 -17.65 7.84
CA VAL A 633 17.29 -19.12 7.88
C VAL A 633 17.27 -19.62 9.33
N ARG A 634 18.12 -19.07 10.21
CA ARG A 634 18.13 -19.42 11.64
C ARG A 634 16.82 -19.05 12.33
N THR A 635 16.27 -17.88 12.02
CA THR A 635 14.99 -17.41 12.58
C THR A 635 13.85 -18.33 12.17
N LEU A 636 13.78 -18.67 10.88
CA LEU A 636 12.78 -19.58 10.32
C LEU A 636 12.88 -20.99 10.93
N VAL A 637 14.09 -21.55 10.99
CA VAL A 637 14.36 -22.85 11.60
C VAL A 637 13.93 -22.86 13.06
N SER A 638 14.25 -21.80 13.81
CA SER A 638 13.88 -21.67 15.22
C SER A 638 12.36 -21.58 15.41
N PHE A 639 11.68 -20.84 14.54
CA PHE A 639 10.22 -20.73 14.52
C PHE A 639 9.55 -22.09 14.33
N PHE A 640 9.94 -22.85 13.31
CA PHE A 640 9.37 -24.18 13.08
C PHE A 640 9.73 -25.18 14.17
N LYS A 641 10.93 -25.07 14.76
CA LYS A 641 11.32 -25.91 15.90
C LYS A 641 10.37 -25.71 17.08
N GLN A 642 10.07 -24.46 17.44
CA GLN A 642 9.14 -24.13 18.54
C GLN A 642 7.73 -24.68 18.28
N HIS A 643 7.27 -24.72 17.02
CA HIS A 643 5.95 -25.23 16.64
C HIS A 643 5.86 -26.76 16.56
N ILE A 644 6.99 -27.45 16.42
CA ILE A 644 7.05 -28.90 16.30
C ILE A 644 7.21 -29.57 17.66
N PHE A 645 8.03 -29.00 18.54
CA PHE A 645 8.28 -29.51 19.88
C PHE A 645 7.44 -28.76 20.91
N THR A 646 6.19 -29.20 21.09
CA THR A 646 5.32 -28.72 22.18
C THR A 646 5.38 -29.69 23.37
N GLU A 647 5.25 -29.18 24.59
CA GLU A 647 5.33 -29.98 25.83
C GLU A 647 4.12 -30.91 26.04
N ASP A 648 3.10 -30.89 25.18
CA ASP A 648 1.96 -31.81 25.25
C ASP A 648 2.20 -33.07 24.42
N PRO A 649 2.58 -34.21 25.02
CA PRO A 649 2.81 -35.47 24.30
C PRO A 649 1.54 -36.04 23.63
N ARG A 650 0.35 -35.49 23.90
CA ARG A 650 -0.90 -35.86 23.20
C ARG A 650 -1.15 -34.99 21.96
N ALA A 651 -0.50 -33.82 21.86
CA ALA A 651 -0.53 -32.94 20.69
C ALA A 651 0.65 -33.27 19.76
N MET A 652 0.61 -34.44 19.12
CA MET A 652 1.59 -34.77 18.08
C MET A 652 1.47 -33.74 16.95
N SER A 653 2.51 -32.91 16.76
CA SER A 653 2.53 -31.92 15.69
C SER A 653 2.23 -32.59 14.35
N LYS A 654 1.18 -32.11 13.70
CA LYS A 654 0.73 -32.55 12.36
C LYS A 654 1.71 -32.11 11.26
N LEU A 655 2.76 -31.36 11.60
CA LEU A 655 3.70 -30.75 10.67
C LEU A 655 4.94 -31.62 10.44
N ARG A 656 5.35 -31.74 9.19
CA ARG A 656 6.61 -32.34 8.75
C ARG A 656 7.29 -31.42 7.77
N ILE A 657 8.60 -31.29 7.87
CA ILE A 657 9.37 -30.34 7.06
C ILE A 657 10.53 -31.08 6.39
N CYS A 658 10.64 -30.94 5.08
CA CYS A 658 11.81 -31.35 4.31
C CYS A 658 12.57 -30.10 3.86
N LEU A 659 13.83 -30.02 4.23
CA LEU A 659 14.73 -28.91 3.92
C LEU A 659 15.78 -29.37 2.91
N SER A 660 16.22 -28.48 2.02
CA SER A 660 17.43 -28.70 1.23
C SER A 660 18.40 -27.52 1.37
N SER A 661 19.70 -27.82 1.43
CA SER A 661 20.75 -26.80 1.38
C SER A 661 22.10 -27.39 0.95
N ARG A 662 23.10 -26.53 0.75
CA ARG A 662 24.51 -26.95 0.79
C ARG A 662 24.90 -27.41 2.21
N HIS A 663 26.14 -27.88 2.36
CA HIS A 663 26.69 -28.23 3.69
C HIS A 663 26.78 -27.04 4.66
N TYR A 664 26.63 -25.82 4.13
CA TYR A 664 26.45 -24.60 4.89
C TYR A 664 25.03 -24.04 4.65
N PRO A 665 24.47 -23.24 5.56
CA PRO A 665 25.00 -22.93 6.89
C PRO A 665 24.99 -24.15 7.81
N THR A 666 26.01 -24.29 8.67
CA THR A 666 26.08 -25.37 9.67
C THR A 666 25.12 -25.05 10.81
N ILE A 667 23.85 -25.44 10.65
CA ILE A 667 22.83 -25.33 11.69
C ILE A 667 22.57 -26.73 12.23
N THR A 668 22.61 -26.88 13.54
CA THR A 668 22.27 -28.13 14.23
C THR A 668 20.80 -28.09 14.67
N MET A 669 20.09 -29.20 14.45
CA MET A 669 18.69 -29.35 14.82
C MET A 669 18.47 -30.73 15.44
N ASP A 670 17.81 -30.76 16.60
CA ASP A 670 17.44 -32.00 17.28
C ASP A 670 16.32 -32.73 16.51
N ASP A 671 16.32 -34.06 16.51
CA ASP A 671 15.35 -34.91 15.77
C ASP A 671 15.26 -34.61 14.26
N CYS A 672 16.39 -34.23 13.66
CA CYS A 672 16.53 -33.99 12.23
C CYS A 672 17.31 -35.11 11.55
N LEU A 673 16.69 -35.77 10.58
CA LEU A 673 17.35 -36.78 9.75
C LEU A 673 18.13 -36.08 8.63
N GLU A 674 19.42 -36.37 8.49
CA GLU A 674 20.25 -35.79 7.43
C GLU A 674 20.54 -36.82 6.34
N LEU A 675 20.36 -36.42 5.08
CA LEU A 675 20.72 -37.21 3.89
C LEU A 675 21.69 -36.43 3.02
N PHE A 676 22.81 -37.05 2.66
CA PHE A 676 23.81 -36.47 1.78
C PHE A 676 23.64 -37.01 0.35
N VAL A 677 23.35 -36.12 -0.60
CA VAL A 677 22.97 -36.50 -1.97
C VAL A 677 24.12 -37.18 -2.71
N GLU A 678 25.34 -36.65 -2.60
CA GLU A 678 26.54 -37.22 -3.24
C GLU A 678 26.88 -38.63 -2.76
N SER A 679 26.39 -39.06 -1.60
CA SER A 679 26.60 -40.43 -1.10
C SER A 679 25.69 -41.46 -1.76
N HIS A 680 24.67 -41.04 -2.51
CA HIS A 680 23.61 -41.92 -3.01
C HIS A 680 23.32 -41.75 -4.52
N ASN A 681 23.87 -40.74 -5.17
CA ASN A 681 23.46 -40.36 -6.53
C ASN A 681 24.27 -41.03 -7.67
N ASN A 682 25.21 -41.93 -7.38
CA ASN A 682 26.03 -42.60 -8.41
C ASN A 682 25.19 -43.29 -9.50
N THR A 683 24.17 -44.06 -9.12
CA THR A 683 23.30 -44.77 -10.09
C THR A 683 22.47 -43.80 -10.93
N ASP A 684 22.04 -42.68 -10.35
CA ASP A 684 21.32 -41.65 -11.11
C ASP A 684 22.25 -40.94 -12.10
N ILE A 685 23.51 -40.66 -11.70
CA ILE A 685 24.54 -40.09 -12.58
C ILE A 685 24.83 -41.04 -13.74
N GLU A 686 24.94 -42.34 -13.46
CA GLU A 686 25.16 -43.38 -14.49
C GLU A 686 24.01 -43.37 -15.50
N THR A 687 22.78 -43.44 -14.99
CA THR A 687 21.56 -43.41 -15.79
C THR A 687 21.47 -42.16 -16.66
N PHE A 688 21.75 -40.99 -16.08
CA PHE A 688 21.78 -39.71 -16.79
C PHE A 688 22.86 -39.69 -17.88
N THR A 689 24.07 -40.14 -17.57
CA THR A 689 25.21 -40.15 -18.50
C THR A 689 24.94 -41.06 -19.69
N HIS A 690 24.41 -42.27 -19.44
CA HIS A 690 24.00 -43.19 -20.50
C HIS A 690 22.96 -42.55 -21.41
N GLN A 691 21.89 -41.98 -20.85
CA GLN A 691 20.82 -41.38 -21.64
C GLN A 691 21.31 -40.19 -22.46
N LYS A 692 22.17 -39.33 -21.89
CA LYS A 692 22.69 -38.15 -22.58
C LYS A 692 23.69 -38.51 -23.69
N LEU A 693 24.57 -39.49 -23.48
CA LEU A 693 25.51 -39.95 -24.52
C LEU A 693 24.83 -40.78 -25.62
N SER A 694 23.67 -41.39 -25.33
CA SER A 694 22.90 -42.16 -26.32
C SER A 694 22.28 -41.28 -27.42
N ILE A 695 22.33 -39.96 -27.29
CA ILE A 695 21.89 -39.00 -28.32
C ILE A 695 22.77 -39.12 -29.59
N SER A 696 24.03 -39.54 -29.47
CA SER A 696 24.91 -39.84 -30.61
C SER A 696 24.94 -41.36 -30.89
N PRO A 697 24.16 -41.87 -31.86
CA PRO A 697 24.06 -43.31 -32.15
C PRO A 697 25.33 -43.94 -32.76
N LYS A 698 26.41 -43.17 -32.95
CA LYS A 698 27.62 -43.57 -33.70
C LYS A 698 28.80 -44.01 -32.83
N SER A 699 28.73 -43.98 -31.49
CA SER A 699 29.87 -44.29 -30.62
C SER A 699 29.75 -45.69 -29.97
N PRO A 700 30.46 -46.73 -30.48
CA PRO A 700 30.36 -48.11 -29.96
C PRO A 700 31.01 -48.35 -28.58
N ASN A 701 31.38 -47.28 -27.85
CA ASN A 701 32.16 -47.36 -26.61
C ASN A 701 31.56 -46.53 -25.45
N ASN A 702 30.25 -46.29 -25.46
CA ASN A 702 29.57 -45.49 -24.44
C ASN A 702 29.79 -46.03 -23.02
N ASP A 703 29.83 -47.36 -22.82
CA ASP A 703 29.98 -47.95 -21.49
C ASP A 703 31.33 -47.62 -20.83
N LYS A 704 32.43 -47.69 -21.58
CA LYS A 704 33.76 -47.32 -21.06
C LYS A 704 33.83 -45.84 -20.69
N MET A 705 33.23 -44.99 -21.52
CA MET A 705 33.18 -43.55 -21.27
C MET A 705 32.35 -43.23 -20.03
N VAL A 706 31.18 -43.86 -19.88
CA VAL A 706 30.31 -43.69 -18.72
C VAL A 706 31.03 -44.08 -17.43
N GLN A 707 31.72 -45.22 -17.40
CA GLN A 707 32.49 -45.64 -16.22
C GLN A 707 33.59 -44.64 -15.86
N SER A 708 34.34 -44.14 -16.85
CA SER A 708 35.38 -43.12 -16.58
C SER A 708 34.81 -41.78 -16.09
N ILE A 709 33.62 -41.39 -16.55
CA ILE A 709 32.92 -40.19 -16.05
C ILE A 709 32.47 -40.42 -14.60
N LEU A 710 31.90 -41.57 -14.29
CA LEU A 710 31.42 -41.91 -12.94
C LEU A 710 32.53 -41.88 -11.90
N GLU A 711 33.71 -42.42 -12.22
CA GLU A 711 34.89 -42.41 -11.34
C GLU A 711 35.38 -40.99 -10.97
N ARG A 712 34.96 -39.97 -11.73
CA ARG A 712 35.41 -38.59 -11.60
C ARG A 712 34.32 -37.61 -11.19
N ALA A 713 33.05 -37.98 -11.34
CA ALA A 713 31.89 -37.13 -11.10
C ALA A 713 31.78 -36.63 -9.66
N ASP A 714 32.27 -37.39 -8.68
CA ASP A 714 32.29 -37.06 -7.25
C ASP A 714 30.93 -36.54 -6.71
N GLY A 715 29.84 -37.09 -7.27
CA GLY A 715 28.46 -36.76 -6.93
C GLY A 715 27.94 -35.44 -7.49
N VAL A 716 28.63 -34.79 -8.43
CA VAL A 716 28.28 -33.46 -8.97
C VAL A 716 27.65 -33.57 -10.36
N PHE A 717 26.31 -33.57 -10.44
CA PHE A 717 25.59 -33.62 -11.73
C PHE A 717 25.95 -32.50 -12.68
N LEU A 718 26.17 -31.27 -12.17
CA LEU A 718 26.55 -30.14 -13.02
C LEU A 718 27.85 -30.43 -13.77
N TRP A 719 28.85 -30.98 -13.09
CA TRP A 719 30.13 -31.38 -13.69
C TRP A 719 29.91 -32.41 -14.81
N VAL A 720 29.09 -33.43 -14.54
CA VAL A 720 28.75 -34.48 -15.51
C VAL A 720 28.01 -33.89 -16.72
N ASP A 721 27.09 -32.95 -16.50
CA ASP A 721 26.37 -32.24 -17.57
C ASP A 721 27.38 -31.50 -18.47
N LEU A 722 28.36 -30.77 -17.92
CA LEU A 722 29.35 -30.05 -18.74
C LEU A 722 30.24 -31.03 -19.52
N VAL A 723 30.78 -32.03 -18.83
CA VAL A 723 31.74 -32.97 -19.41
C VAL A 723 31.11 -33.81 -20.51
N THR A 724 29.89 -34.29 -20.31
CA THR A 724 29.16 -35.04 -21.34
C THR A 724 28.86 -34.19 -22.56
N SER A 725 28.55 -32.90 -22.40
CA SER A 725 28.39 -31.97 -23.53
C SER A 725 29.70 -31.83 -24.32
N SER A 726 30.83 -31.58 -23.64
CA SER A 726 32.14 -31.48 -24.30
C SER A 726 32.56 -32.78 -25.00
N ILE A 727 32.16 -33.93 -24.48
CA ILE A 727 32.41 -35.24 -25.13
C ILE A 727 31.56 -35.38 -26.40
N LEU A 728 30.29 -34.95 -26.37
CA LEU A 728 29.42 -34.95 -27.55
C LEU A 728 29.96 -34.01 -28.65
N GLU A 729 30.45 -32.82 -28.28
CA GLU A 729 31.11 -31.89 -29.21
C GLU A 729 32.37 -32.50 -29.84
N ALA A 730 33.17 -33.22 -29.05
CA ALA A 730 34.34 -33.94 -29.54
C ALA A 730 33.93 -35.08 -30.49
N ASP A 731 32.84 -35.80 -30.20
CA ASP A 731 32.26 -36.79 -31.10
C ASP A 731 31.81 -36.18 -32.43
N ASP A 732 31.14 -35.03 -32.39
CA ASP A 732 30.70 -34.29 -33.59
C ASP A 732 31.89 -33.80 -34.43
N SER A 733 33.03 -33.52 -33.78
CA SER A 733 34.29 -33.14 -34.41
C SER A 733 35.12 -34.33 -34.92
N GLY A 734 34.65 -35.57 -34.70
CA GLY A 734 35.33 -36.79 -35.14
C GLY A 734 36.51 -37.24 -34.27
N GLU A 735 36.57 -36.79 -33.01
CA GLU A 735 37.65 -37.15 -32.07
C GLU A 735 37.64 -38.64 -31.73
N THR A 736 38.83 -39.20 -31.53
CA THR A 736 39.01 -40.61 -31.17
C THR A 736 38.58 -40.90 -29.74
N LEU A 737 38.19 -42.15 -29.43
CA LEU A 737 37.90 -42.55 -28.05
C LEU A 737 39.07 -42.24 -27.10
N GLN A 738 40.31 -42.46 -27.54
CA GLN A 738 41.50 -42.23 -26.74
C GLN A 738 41.73 -40.73 -26.49
N GLY A 739 41.47 -39.87 -27.49
CA GLY A 739 41.48 -38.41 -27.33
C GLY A 739 40.44 -37.94 -26.32
N LYS A 740 39.19 -38.43 -26.43
CA LYS A 740 38.12 -38.09 -25.48
C LYS A 740 38.43 -38.56 -24.05
N LEU A 741 38.99 -39.75 -23.87
CA LEU A 741 39.42 -40.23 -22.56
C LEU A 741 40.57 -39.38 -21.98
N ALA A 742 41.53 -38.99 -22.82
CA ALA A 742 42.62 -38.09 -22.39
C ALA A 742 42.08 -36.72 -21.95
N MET A 743 41.13 -36.14 -22.69
CA MET A 743 40.43 -34.91 -22.31
C MET A 743 39.73 -35.05 -20.96
N LEU A 744 38.98 -36.14 -20.77
CA LEU A 744 38.29 -36.44 -19.51
C LEU A 744 39.27 -36.55 -18.33
N HIS A 745 40.41 -37.24 -18.52
CA HIS A 745 41.43 -37.37 -17.48
C HIS A 745 42.14 -36.05 -17.15
N ALA A 746 42.29 -35.17 -18.14
CA ALA A 746 42.83 -33.81 -17.95
C ALA A 746 41.83 -32.85 -17.30
N THR A 747 40.53 -33.19 -17.30
CA THR A 747 39.46 -32.36 -16.74
C THR A 747 39.44 -32.45 -15.20
N PRO A 748 39.59 -31.35 -14.44
CA PRO A 748 39.59 -31.33 -12.97
C PRO A 748 38.30 -31.90 -12.43
N ARG A 749 38.36 -32.52 -11.26
CA ARG A 749 37.17 -33.10 -10.61
C ARG A 749 36.33 -32.02 -9.93
N GLU A 750 36.97 -30.93 -9.51
CA GLU A 750 36.31 -29.79 -8.88
C GLU A 750 35.69 -28.85 -9.93
N LEU A 751 34.52 -28.28 -9.62
CA LEU A 751 33.85 -27.29 -10.48
C LEU A 751 34.73 -26.05 -10.73
N ASP A 752 35.45 -25.57 -9.71
CA ASP A 752 36.31 -24.39 -9.84
C ASP A 752 37.46 -24.63 -10.83
N GLY A 753 38.05 -25.83 -10.79
CA GLY A 753 39.08 -26.24 -11.75
C GLY A 753 38.52 -26.38 -13.16
N LEU A 754 37.30 -26.93 -13.29
CA LEU A 754 36.60 -27.05 -14.57
C LEU A 754 36.28 -25.68 -15.17
N TYR A 755 35.75 -24.74 -14.39
CA TYR A 755 35.52 -23.37 -14.83
C TYR A 755 36.82 -22.67 -15.23
N SER A 756 37.90 -22.87 -14.47
CA SER A 756 39.22 -22.35 -14.80
C SER A 756 39.69 -22.88 -16.15
N GLN A 757 39.50 -24.17 -16.44
CA GLN A 757 39.86 -24.73 -17.73
C GLN A 757 39.01 -24.20 -18.88
N VAL A 758 37.68 -24.11 -18.71
CA VAL A 758 36.80 -23.51 -19.72
C VAL A 758 37.24 -22.07 -20.01
N PHE A 759 37.55 -21.30 -18.97
CA PHE A 759 38.04 -19.93 -19.13
C PHE A 759 39.42 -19.86 -19.79
N LEU A 760 40.32 -20.82 -19.52
CA LEU A 760 41.67 -20.85 -20.11
C LEU A 760 41.71 -21.35 -21.56
N LYS A 761 40.68 -22.07 -22.03
CA LYS A 761 40.56 -22.46 -23.45
C LYS A 761 40.23 -21.28 -24.37
N LEU A 762 39.61 -20.24 -23.83
CA LEU A 762 39.32 -19.01 -24.55
C LEU A 762 40.61 -18.30 -25.00
N THR A 763 40.58 -17.70 -26.19
CA THR A 763 41.66 -16.84 -26.68
C THR A 763 41.89 -15.64 -25.75
N SER A 764 43.05 -14.97 -25.85
CA SER A 764 43.34 -13.81 -25.00
C SER A 764 42.30 -12.68 -25.10
N ASN A 765 41.70 -12.48 -26.27
CA ASN A 765 40.63 -11.49 -26.45
C ASN A 765 39.31 -11.95 -25.82
N GLU A 766 38.92 -13.20 -26.05
CA GLU A 766 37.70 -13.79 -25.47
C GLU A 766 37.77 -13.83 -23.94
N ARG A 767 38.94 -14.09 -23.34
CA ARG A 767 39.13 -14.03 -21.89
C ARG A 767 38.89 -12.62 -21.35
N LEU A 768 39.41 -11.60 -22.02
CA LEU A 768 39.23 -10.21 -21.59
C LEU A 768 37.76 -9.80 -21.68
N ASP A 769 37.08 -10.18 -22.76
CA ASP A 769 35.67 -9.85 -22.93
C ASP A 769 34.77 -10.66 -21.98
N THR A 770 35.07 -11.93 -21.76
CA THR A 770 34.37 -12.76 -20.76
C THR A 770 34.55 -12.19 -19.36
N PHE A 771 35.77 -11.76 -19.00
CA PHE A 771 36.04 -11.11 -17.72
C PHE A 771 35.23 -9.81 -17.56
N ARG A 772 35.17 -8.97 -18.60
CA ARG A 772 34.38 -7.72 -18.58
C ARG A 772 32.90 -8.00 -18.47
N MET A 773 32.39 -8.98 -19.20
CA MET A 773 30.98 -9.38 -19.15
C MET A 773 30.61 -9.89 -17.76
N LEU A 774 31.41 -10.80 -17.19
CA LEU A 774 31.21 -11.30 -15.82
C LEU A 774 31.31 -10.17 -14.79
N SER A 775 32.22 -9.22 -14.99
CA SER A 775 32.35 -8.05 -14.10
C SER A 775 31.10 -7.18 -14.13
N TRP A 776 30.53 -6.91 -15.31
CA TRP A 776 29.27 -6.16 -15.44
C TRP A 776 28.11 -6.90 -14.79
N VAL A 777 28.04 -8.21 -14.97
CA VAL A 777 27.03 -9.07 -14.36
C VAL A 777 27.13 -9.07 -12.83
N LEU A 778 28.34 -9.29 -12.28
CA LEU A 778 28.57 -9.41 -10.85
C LEU A 778 28.40 -8.09 -10.10
N MET A 779 28.76 -6.97 -10.73
CA MET A 779 28.76 -5.64 -10.11
C MET A 779 27.45 -4.87 -10.35
N ALA A 780 26.51 -5.41 -11.12
CA ALA A 780 25.24 -4.76 -11.36
C ALA A 780 24.35 -4.82 -10.11
N THR A 781 23.73 -3.69 -9.76
CA THR A 781 22.80 -3.58 -8.62
C THR A 781 21.43 -4.22 -8.89
N ARG A 782 21.18 -4.63 -10.13
CA ARG A 782 19.99 -5.36 -10.59
C ARG A 782 20.36 -6.24 -11.79
N ARG A 783 19.51 -7.21 -12.12
CA ARG A 783 19.66 -7.99 -13.35
C ARG A 783 19.70 -7.08 -14.58
N LEU A 784 20.59 -7.39 -15.53
CA LEU A 784 20.72 -6.71 -16.81
C LEU A 784 19.94 -7.48 -17.88
N THR A 785 19.21 -6.75 -18.72
CA THR A 785 18.64 -7.32 -19.95
C THR A 785 19.74 -7.63 -20.96
N PRO A 786 19.53 -8.53 -21.96
CA PRO A 786 20.51 -8.81 -23.01
C PRO A 786 21.01 -7.54 -23.70
N VAL A 787 20.10 -6.60 -23.99
CA VAL A 787 20.41 -5.30 -24.60
C VAL A 787 21.30 -4.45 -23.69
N GLU A 788 21.01 -4.42 -22.39
CA GLU A 788 21.80 -3.67 -21.41
C GLU A 788 23.20 -4.26 -21.26
N LEU A 789 23.34 -5.59 -21.27
CA LEU A 789 24.63 -6.26 -21.21
C LEU A 789 25.44 -6.02 -22.49
N CYS A 790 24.83 -6.15 -23.67
CA CYS A 790 25.46 -5.82 -24.95
C CYS A 790 25.94 -4.37 -25.01
N PHE A 791 25.17 -3.44 -24.43
CA PHE A 791 25.57 -2.04 -24.31
C PHE A 791 26.70 -1.83 -23.29
N ALA A 792 26.65 -2.49 -22.13
CA ALA A 792 27.70 -2.43 -21.12
C ALA A 792 29.06 -2.91 -21.66
N MET A 793 29.04 -3.91 -22.55
CA MET A 793 30.24 -4.41 -23.22
C MET A 793 30.91 -3.39 -24.17
N GLN A 794 30.23 -2.29 -24.53
CA GLN A 794 30.81 -1.22 -25.35
C GLN A 794 31.74 -0.28 -24.57
N PHE A 795 31.75 -0.34 -23.25
CA PHE A 795 32.57 0.54 -22.41
C PHE A 795 34.00 0.02 -22.28
N GLU A 796 34.93 0.60 -23.05
CA GLU A 796 36.37 0.35 -22.94
C GLU A 796 37.05 1.48 -22.16
N PRO A 797 37.96 1.18 -21.19
CA PRO A 797 38.66 2.21 -20.42
C PRO A 797 39.45 3.23 -21.25
N SER A 798 39.87 2.83 -22.45
CA SER A 798 40.69 3.61 -23.38
C SER A 798 39.88 4.36 -24.46
N GLN A 799 38.54 4.20 -24.49
CA GLN A 799 37.69 4.84 -25.51
C GLN A 799 36.78 5.91 -24.91
N PRO A 800 36.41 6.93 -25.71
CA PRO A 800 35.42 7.93 -25.28
C PRO A 800 34.09 7.25 -24.94
N LEU A 801 33.42 7.77 -23.92
CA LEU A 801 32.13 7.25 -23.43
C LEU A 801 31.13 7.11 -24.58
N VAL A 802 30.69 5.89 -24.83
CA VAL A 802 29.68 5.58 -25.84
C VAL A 802 28.30 5.80 -25.22
N THR A 803 27.50 6.71 -25.79
CA THR A 803 26.10 6.86 -25.38
C THR A 803 25.25 5.73 -25.97
N PHE A 804 24.14 5.40 -25.31
CA PHE A 804 23.22 4.38 -25.80
C PHE A 804 22.68 4.72 -27.21
N ASP A 805 22.40 6.01 -27.44
CA ASP A 805 21.90 6.50 -28.73
C ASP A 805 22.98 6.40 -29.83
N SER A 806 24.23 6.76 -29.51
CA SER A 806 25.35 6.61 -30.45
C SER A 806 25.68 5.15 -30.76
N TRP A 807 25.54 4.25 -29.78
CA TRP A 807 25.72 2.82 -30.02
C TRP A 807 24.61 2.27 -30.92
N LYS A 808 23.34 2.60 -30.64
CA LYS A 808 22.18 2.19 -31.47
C LYS A 808 22.29 2.59 -32.94
N GLN A 809 22.95 3.71 -33.22
CA GLN A 809 23.17 4.22 -34.57
C GLN A 809 24.46 3.70 -35.21
N SER A 810 25.27 2.94 -34.46
CA SER A 810 26.51 2.36 -34.95
C SER A 810 26.27 1.02 -35.65
N SER A 811 27.23 0.60 -36.49
CA SER A 811 27.26 -0.75 -37.08
C SER A 811 27.47 -1.87 -36.05
N ARG A 812 27.72 -1.53 -34.78
CA ARG A 812 27.88 -2.48 -33.67
C ARG A 812 26.57 -2.73 -32.90
N PHE A 813 25.47 -2.06 -33.26
CA PHE A 813 24.18 -2.30 -32.62
C PHE A 813 23.58 -3.63 -33.09
N ILE A 814 23.11 -4.42 -32.13
CA ILE A 814 22.47 -5.70 -32.39
C ILE A 814 20.98 -5.52 -32.08
N ALA A 815 20.19 -5.29 -33.12
CA ALA A 815 18.76 -4.95 -32.99
C ALA A 815 17.87 -6.17 -32.73
N ASP A 816 18.28 -7.34 -33.23
CA ASP A 816 17.52 -8.58 -33.15
C ASP A 816 17.78 -9.32 -31.83
N GLY A 817 16.72 -9.71 -31.12
CA GLY A 817 16.82 -10.42 -29.84
C GLY A 817 17.55 -11.76 -29.96
N GLY A 818 17.33 -12.50 -31.05
CA GLY A 818 18.03 -13.75 -31.30
C GLY A 818 19.52 -13.55 -31.61
N GLN A 819 19.90 -12.44 -32.26
CA GLN A 819 21.29 -12.05 -32.42
C GLN A 819 21.94 -11.55 -31.13
N GLN A 820 21.19 -10.89 -30.24
CA GLN A 820 21.68 -10.50 -28.91
C GLN A 820 21.98 -11.74 -28.06
N GLU A 821 21.09 -12.73 -28.07
CA GLU A 821 21.32 -14.02 -27.44
C GLU A 821 22.54 -14.72 -28.03
N LYS A 822 22.66 -14.76 -29.37
CA LYS A 822 23.84 -15.33 -30.03
C LYS A 822 25.12 -14.57 -29.72
N PHE A 823 25.08 -13.24 -29.62
CA PHE A 823 26.24 -12.43 -29.23
C PHE A 823 26.68 -12.79 -27.82
N ILE A 824 25.74 -12.87 -26.87
CA ILE A 824 26.02 -13.31 -25.50
C ILE A 824 26.53 -14.75 -25.49
N GLN A 825 25.93 -15.65 -26.27
CA GLN A 825 26.39 -17.03 -26.46
C GLN A 825 27.78 -17.10 -27.09
N ILE A 826 28.16 -16.16 -27.97
CA ILE A 826 29.51 -16.07 -28.56
C ILE A 826 30.56 -15.68 -27.50
N PHE A 827 30.23 -14.77 -26.57
CA PHE A 827 31.10 -14.49 -25.41
C PHE A 827 31.09 -15.62 -24.38
N ILE A 828 30.13 -16.52 -24.48
CA ILE A 828 29.99 -17.74 -23.67
C ILE A 828 30.38 -18.96 -24.52
N ALA A 829 31.09 -18.85 -25.65
CA ALA A 829 31.17 -19.91 -26.69
C ALA A 829 31.94 -21.21 -26.34
N GLU A 830 32.31 -21.45 -25.08
CA GLU A 830 32.56 -22.82 -24.57
C GLU A 830 31.90 -23.07 -23.19
N GLY A 831 31.02 -22.17 -22.79
CA GLY A 831 30.36 -22.06 -21.50
C GLY A 831 28.85 -22.23 -21.56
N ASP A 832 28.31 -22.90 -22.59
CA ASP A 832 26.89 -23.34 -22.63
C ASP A 832 26.51 -24.18 -21.39
N ASN A 833 27.50 -24.62 -20.62
CA ASN A 833 27.32 -25.37 -19.41
C ASN A 833 27.53 -24.52 -18.10
N ILE A 834 28.00 -23.27 -18.18
CA ILE A 834 28.26 -22.43 -16.98
C ILE A 834 27.01 -21.68 -16.49
N VAL A 835 26.06 -21.37 -17.38
CA VAL A 835 24.81 -20.68 -17.02
C VAL A 835 23.63 -21.61 -17.34
N PRO A 836 22.85 -22.07 -16.35
CA PRO A 836 21.68 -22.89 -16.62
C PRO A 836 20.76 -22.16 -17.60
N SER A 837 20.32 -22.82 -18.66
CA SER A 837 19.30 -22.33 -19.58
C SER A 837 18.03 -21.94 -18.79
N TYR A 838 17.89 -20.67 -18.42
CA TYR A 838 16.68 -20.14 -17.81
C TYR A 838 15.69 -19.85 -18.94
N GLY A 839 14.49 -20.43 -18.83
CA GLY A 839 13.38 -20.13 -19.74
C GLY A 839 13.01 -18.65 -19.69
N ASN A 840 12.71 -18.13 -20.88
CA ASN A 840 12.38 -16.76 -21.29
C ASN A 840 13.58 -15.79 -21.48
N ALA A 841 13.78 -15.47 -22.75
CA ALA A 841 14.77 -14.65 -23.46
C ALA A 841 14.89 -13.16 -23.04
N GLU A 842 14.62 -12.77 -21.79
CA GLU A 842 14.53 -11.35 -21.41
C GLU A 842 15.63 -10.83 -20.46
N THR A 843 16.40 -11.70 -19.78
CA THR A 843 17.48 -11.29 -18.86
C THR A 843 18.57 -12.35 -18.70
N VAL A 844 19.82 -11.93 -18.47
CA VAL A 844 20.97 -12.83 -18.21
C VAL A 844 21.42 -12.70 -16.73
N CYS A 845 21.70 -13.86 -16.09
CA CYS A 845 22.10 -14.17 -14.69
C CYS A 845 23.15 -13.23 -14.05
N THR A 846 23.57 -13.23 -12.76
CA THR A 846 23.36 -13.96 -11.46
C THR A 846 23.94 -13.06 -10.35
N SER A 847 23.40 -13.03 -9.13
CA SER A 847 24.01 -12.33 -7.97
C SER A 847 24.36 -13.31 -6.84
N VAL A 848 25.64 -13.36 -6.45
CA VAL A 848 26.09 -13.89 -5.15
C VAL A 848 26.76 -12.72 -4.42
N PRO A 849 26.46 -12.43 -3.14
CA PRO A 849 27.26 -11.52 -2.37
C PRO A 849 28.60 -12.21 -2.04
N ILE A 850 29.69 -11.75 -2.66
CA ILE A 850 31.05 -12.11 -2.24
C ILE A 850 31.51 -10.99 -1.30
N GLU A 851 31.68 -11.31 -0.01
CA GLU A 851 32.60 -10.55 0.83
C GLU A 851 34.00 -10.78 0.27
N LEU A 852 34.61 -9.72 -0.26
CA LEU A 852 36.00 -9.77 -0.72
C LEU A 852 36.91 -10.08 0.49
N PRO A 853 37.70 -11.17 0.47
CA PRO A 853 38.81 -11.29 1.40
C PRO A 853 39.77 -10.12 1.12
N SER A 854 40.34 -9.55 2.18
CA SER A 854 41.37 -8.52 2.08
C SER A 854 42.43 -8.92 1.05
N MET A 855 42.50 -8.17 -0.06
CA MET A 855 43.53 -8.30 -1.07
C MET A 855 44.87 -7.87 -0.48
N ASP A 856 45.68 -8.82 -0.04
CA ASP A 856 47.12 -8.63 -0.02
C ASP A 856 47.63 -8.62 -1.47
N PRO A 857 48.62 -7.79 -1.81
CA PRO A 857 49.00 -7.52 -3.18
C PRO A 857 49.75 -8.72 -3.79
N ILE A 858 49.07 -9.52 -4.60
CA ILE A 858 49.71 -10.51 -5.45
C ILE A 858 50.29 -9.81 -6.68
N SER A 859 51.58 -10.07 -6.86
CA SER A 859 52.52 -9.51 -7.84
C SER A 859 52.04 -9.43 -9.28
N SER A 860 52.40 -8.31 -9.89
CA SER A 860 52.20 -7.85 -11.27
C SER A 860 52.93 -8.66 -12.36
N ASN A 861 52.62 -9.93 -12.57
CA ASN A 861 53.29 -10.74 -13.62
C ASN A 861 52.36 -11.61 -14.49
N LEU A 862 51.12 -11.18 -14.70
CA LEU A 862 50.22 -11.76 -15.73
C LEU A 862 49.40 -10.64 -16.37
N LEU A 863 50.03 -9.88 -17.27
CA LEU A 863 49.39 -9.05 -18.29
C LEU A 863 50.01 -9.39 -19.64
#